data_AF-A0A9P7CRY7-F1
#
_entry.id   AF-A0A9P7CRY7-F1
#
_cell.length_a   1.000
_cell.length_b   1.000
_cell.length_c   1.000
_cell.angle_alpha   90.00
_cell.angle_beta   90.00
_cell.angle_gamma   90.00
#
_symmetry.space_group_name_H-M   'P 1'
#
loop_
_entity.id
_entity.type
_entity.pdbx_description
1 polymer ?
#
loop_
_entity_poly.entity_id
_entity_poly.type
_entity_poly.pdbx_seq_one_letter_code
_entity_poly.pdbx_strand_id
1 'polypeptide(L)'
;MSTQLPDFPLFSNIIKQAAEGNNVAIDDSRLKTSFTYSQLLAAIAHLVSLLKKQKSDIKGERIAILCPSGFPYVVTLLSIWALGGIAVPICTTHPLPEQIYSVQESQSSLVIGHPVFKDRLDEIIKETKLDFLEVQDVPVTEQVHISTFSADLDASALIIFTSGTTGKPKGAVLTHRNIDAQASCLTKAWYWSAQDRIHHILPLHHIHGIVNALICSLYCGATVEMYQKFDAAAVWSRWSDPELPKLSVFMSVPTVYAKLIQYYKTQDEETQEKLTKACKQFRFMVSGSASLPTTLRNTWRKLSGGQVLLERYGMTEIGMALSQEYVIWERVEGTVGIPLPGVQVRIMSETDNKDITELRDTPGTLQIKGPTVFKEYWQRPEATKKEFTEDGWFITGDVAQRVGQHGYYQILGRSSIDIIKTGGEKVSALEIERELLSCDMGIQDVAVVGIPDPEWGQKVSAVVVMENGKELDLQTLRNQLKKRLAVYKVPALLKCVPELPKNAMGKLGKAILWYAKLNKNHLGVSDNEGSNGIGCIRVTDSNKVKRYPRSHSVCSQANIAICGFWGQQTIPSVPKSNGSKQTDQPGKLMENSPTLVGVASTALQTNPQPTQEATLVTSQKQPMPSSSAGNLPATVGKVNQFKMNGNQYFIISQLQNSFESAQVACSSSGSVLGAVNFADMQNLSNELKNTIAGKVIVGSWNGDSYSLQGSSCLMLDTQLGIFPGNCADADAVLCQL
;
A
#
# COMPACT_ATOMS: atom_id res chain seq x y z
N MET A 1 13.59 -40.54 2.98
CA MET A 1 14.54 -39.86 3.91
C MET A 1 13.98 -39.76 5.35
N SER A 2 14.73 -39.20 6.31
CA SER A 2 14.19 -38.73 7.62
C SER A 2 14.79 -37.37 7.98
N THR A 3 14.03 -36.50 8.64
CA THR A 3 14.51 -35.20 9.15
C THR A 3 13.78 -34.76 10.42
N GLN A 4 14.33 -33.72 11.06
CA GLN A 4 13.77 -33.01 12.20
C GLN A 4 13.40 -31.59 11.79
N LEU A 5 12.18 -31.14 12.12
CA LEU A 5 11.68 -29.78 11.88
C LEU A 5 11.23 -29.12 13.20
N PRO A 6 11.24 -27.78 13.31
CA PRO A 6 10.65 -27.07 14.44
C PRO A 6 9.17 -27.41 14.65
N ASP A 7 8.70 -27.39 15.90
CA ASP A 7 7.30 -27.62 16.29
C ASP A 7 6.39 -26.38 16.15
N PHE A 8 6.95 -25.21 15.86
CA PHE A 8 6.18 -23.95 15.79
C PHE A 8 5.14 -23.93 14.64
N PRO A 9 4.05 -23.12 14.75
CA PRO A 9 2.81 -23.31 14.00
C PRO A 9 2.95 -23.43 12.47
N LEU A 10 3.84 -22.67 11.85
CA LEU A 10 4.12 -22.76 10.41
C LEU A 10 4.53 -24.18 9.99
N PHE A 11 5.54 -24.77 10.65
CA PHE A 11 6.00 -26.11 10.31
C PHE A 11 4.97 -27.18 10.70
N SER A 12 4.33 -27.04 11.86
CA SER A 12 3.26 -27.95 12.29
C SER A 12 2.07 -27.97 11.31
N ASN A 13 1.69 -26.82 10.74
CA ASN A 13 0.63 -26.75 9.72
C ASN A 13 1.08 -27.29 8.35
N ILE A 14 2.35 -27.06 7.94
CA ILE A 14 2.93 -27.69 6.74
C ILE A 14 2.93 -29.23 6.87
N ILE A 15 3.32 -29.77 8.03
CA ILE A 15 3.31 -31.21 8.34
C ILE A 15 1.88 -31.75 8.32
N LYS A 16 0.92 -31.04 8.92
CA LYS A 16 -0.49 -31.39 8.89
C LYS A 16 -1.04 -31.47 7.45
N GLN A 17 -0.82 -30.45 6.62
CA GLN A 17 -1.31 -30.44 5.24
C GLN A 17 -0.71 -31.56 4.38
N ALA A 18 0.56 -31.92 4.61
CA ALA A 18 1.19 -33.05 3.93
C ALA A 18 0.63 -34.42 4.33
N ALA A 19 0.01 -34.54 5.50
CA ALA A 19 -0.67 -35.74 5.98
C ALA A 19 -2.16 -35.77 5.55
N GLU A 20 -2.79 -34.62 5.38
CA GLU A 20 -4.21 -34.50 4.99
C GLU A 20 -4.46 -34.72 3.48
N GLY A 21 -3.45 -34.59 2.62
CA GLY A 21 -3.56 -35.04 1.22
C GLY A 21 -2.58 -34.40 0.23
N ASN A 22 -2.94 -34.45 -1.05
CA ASN A 22 -2.15 -33.87 -2.16
C ASN A 22 -2.35 -32.35 -2.33
N ASN A 23 -2.53 -31.62 -1.23
CA ASN A 23 -2.76 -30.17 -1.27
C ASN A 23 -1.53 -29.46 -1.84
N VAL A 24 -1.73 -28.57 -2.82
CA VAL A 24 -0.65 -27.83 -3.48
C VAL A 24 -0.17 -26.72 -2.56
N ALA A 25 1.10 -26.76 -2.16
CA ALA A 25 1.73 -25.67 -1.42
C ALA A 25 2.15 -24.56 -2.38
N ILE A 26 2.93 -24.91 -3.40
CA ILE A 26 3.57 -23.98 -4.32
C ILE A 26 3.21 -24.34 -5.76
N ASP A 27 2.76 -23.38 -6.55
CA ASP A 27 2.68 -23.49 -8.01
C ASP A 27 3.73 -22.56 -8.63
N ASP A 28 4.78 -23.12 -9.25
CA ASP A 28 5.93 -22.37 -9.77
C ASP A 28 5.70 -22.04 -11.25
N SER A 29 5.38 -20.77 -11.56
CA SER A 29 5.02 -20.34 -12.92
C SER A 29 6.17 -20.44 -13.94
N ARG A 30 7.42 -20.57 -13.47
CA ARG A 30 8.62 -20.75 -14.30
C ARG A 30 8.82 -22.22 -14.65
N LEU A 31 8.53 -23.13 -13.71
CA LEU A 31 8.55 -24.58 -13.95
C LEU A 31 7.25 -25.12 -14.55
N LYS A 32 6.18 -24.32 -14.58
CA LYS A 32 4.81 -24.73 -14.96
C LYS A 32 4.36 -25.99 -14.21
N THR A 33 4.75 -26.08 -12.94
CA THR A 33 4.64 -27.29 -12.11
C THR A 33 4.18 -26.91 -10.71
N SER A 34 3.12 -27.58 -10.25
CA SER A 34 2.62 -27.53 -8.88
C SER A 34 3.30 -28.57 -7.99
N PHE A 35 3.62 -28.18 -6.76
CA PHE A 35 4.30 -28.98 -5.73
C PHE A 35 3.42 -29.06 -4.47
N THR A 36 3.17 -30.27 -3.99
CA THR A 36 2.37 -30.51 -2.78
C THR A 36 3.10 -30.18 -1.49
N TYR A 37 2.37 -30.02 -0.38
CA TYR A 37 2.96 -29.91 0.96
C TYR A 37 3.91 -31.09 1.28
N SER A 38 3.59 -32.30 0.83
CA SER A 38 4.44 -33.49 1.00
C SER A 38 5.73 -33.42 0.17
N GLN A 39 5.67 -32.93 -1.07
CA GLN A 39 6.86 -32.68 -1.91
C GLN A 39 7.73 -31.53 -1.34
N LEU A 40 7.10 -30.50 -0.77
CA LEU A 40 7.80 -29.41 -0.09
C LEU A 40 8.60 -29.94 1.12
N LEU A 41 7.99 -30.77 1.97
CA LEU A 41 8.69 -31.43 3.08
C LEU A 41 9.82 -32.33 2.61
N ALA A 42 9.63 -33.07 1.51
CA ALA A 42 10.66 -33.94 0.95
C ALA A 42 11.86 -33.13 0.42
N ALA A 43 11.61 -32.01 -0.25
CA ALA A 43 12.66 -31.10 -0.72
C ALA A 43 13.38 -30.38 0.42
N ILE A 44 12.67 -29.96 1.47
CA ILE A 44 13.28 -29.40 2.70
C ILE A 44 14.19 -30.44 3.35
N ALA A 45 13.74 -31.68 3.53
CA ALA A 45 14.56 -32.75 4.11
C ALA A 45 15.83 -33.01 3.28
N HIS A 46 15.72 -33.01 1.95
CA HIS A 46 16.86 -33.16 1.05
C HIS A 46 17.86 -32.01 1.20
N LEU A 47 17.42 -30.75 1.16
CA LEU A 47 18.32 -29.60 1.29
C LEU A 47 18.91 -29.48 2.70
N VAL A 48 18.17 -29.82 3.76
CA VAL A 48 18.70 -29.97 5.13
C VAL A 48 19.80 -31.03 5.20
N SER A 49 19.65 -32.15 4.49
CA SER A 49 20.67 -33.21 4.38
C SER A 49 21.93 -32.75 3.63
N LEU A 50 21.78 -31.93 2.58
CA LEU A 50 22.91 -31.30 1.88
C LEU A 50 23.61 -30.25 2.76
N LEU A 51 22.86 -29.39 3.42
CA LEU A 51 23.39 -28.35 4.30
C LEU A 51 24.21 -28.95 5.44
N LYS A 52 23.72 -29.99 6.13
CA LYS A 52 24.46 -30.69 7.19
C LYS A 52 25.77 -31.35 6.71
N LYS A 53 25.91 -31.64 5.40
CA LYS A 53 27.17 -32.14 4.81
C LYS A 53 28.13 -31.00 4.48
N GLN A 54 27.63 -29.86 4.01
CA GLN A 54 28.44 -28.68 3.70
C GLN A 54 28.94 -27.98 4.97
N LYS A 55 28.09 -27.88 5.99
CA LYS A 55 28.39 -27.23 7.27
C LYS A 55 27.59 -27.90 8.39
N SER A 56 28.28 -28.47 9.37
CA SER A 56 27.71 -29.40 10.36
C SER A 56 26.66 -28.77 11.29
N ASP A 57 26.79 -27.48 11.60
CA ASP A 57 25.80 -26.67 12.28
C ASP A 57 25.72 -25.26 11.66
N ILE A 58 24.51 -24.73 11.51
CA ILE A 58 24.23 -23.37 11.04
C ILE A 58 23.30 -22.60 11.98
N LYS A 59 23.07 -23.08 13.22
CA LYS A 59 22.23 -22.41 14.21
C LYS A 59 22.76 -21.01 14.54
N GLY A 60 21.94 -19.99 14.31
CA GLY A 60 22.32 -18.58 14.45
C GLY A 60 23.27 -18.04 13.36
N GLU A 61 23.66 -18.87 12.39
CA GLU A 61 24.48 -18.43 11.26
C GLU A 61 23.62 -17.72 10.20
N ARG A 62 24.15 -16.63 9.65
CA ARG A 62 23.50 -15.91 8.55
C ARG A 62 23.78 -16.64 7.24
N ILE A 63 22.73 -16.95 6.49
CA ILE A 63 22.77 -17.70 5.23
C ILE A 63 22.12 -16.85 4.15
N ALA A 64 22.90 -16.47 3.14
CA ALA A 64 22.41 -15.65 2.04
C ALA A 64 21.61 -16.48 1.03
N ILE A 65 20.50 -15.95 0.51
CA ILE A 65 19.63 -16.63 -0.46
C ILE A 65 19.66 -15.88 -1.80
N LEU A 66 20.09 -16.56 -2.87
CA LEU A 66 20.08 -16.09 -4.26
C LEU A 66 19.34 -17.10 -5.15
N CYS A 67 18.01 -17.18 -4.99
CA CYS A 67 17.14 -18.13 -5.68
C CYS A 67 16.03 -17.39 -6.47
N PRO A 68 15.53 -17.96 -7.58
CA PRO A 68 14.37 -17.42 -8.30
C PRO A 68 13.10 -17.51 -7.43
N SER A 69 12.13 -16.62 -7.66
CA SER A 69 10.84 -16.65 -6.94
C SER A 69 10.06 -17.91 -7.35
N GLY A 70 9.97 -18.89 -6.47
CA GLY A 70 9.52 -20.23 -6.87
C GLY A 70 9.85 -21.28 -5.82
N PHE A 71 9.64 -22.55 -6.19
CA PHE A 71 9.85 -23.68 -5.28
C PHE A 71 11.26 -23.70 -4.64
N PRO A 72 12.38 -23.45 -5.37
CA PRO A 72 13.72 -23.44 -4.77
C PRO A 72 13.92 -22.39 -3.67
N TYR A 73 13.31 -21.20 -3.78
CA TYR A 73 13.40 -20.18 -2.73
C TYR A 73 12.71 -20.64 -1.44
N VAL A 74 11.52 -21.23 -1.56
CA VAL A 74 10.73 -21.65 -0.38
C VAL A 74 11.39 -22.84 0.32
N VAL A 75 11.87 -23.82 -0.45
CA VAL A 75 12.69 -24.92 0.06
C VAL A 75 13.92 -24.39 0.78
N THR A 76 14.61 -23.38 0.22
CA THR A 76 15.79 -22.77 0.83
C THR A 76 15.47 -22.05 2.14
N LEU A 77 14.47 -21.16 2.14
CA LEU A 77 14.05 -20.40 3.32
C LEU A 77 13.68 -21.33 4.49
N LEU A 78 12.85 -22.34 4.21
CA LEU A 78 12.39 -23.29 5.23
C LEU A 78 13.51 -24.26 5.67
N SER A 79 14.47 -24.61 4.80
CA SER A 79 15.62 -25.44 5.20
C SER A 79 16.60 -24.71 6.12
N ILE A 80 16.80 -23.40 5.89
CA ILE A 80 17.59 -22.55 6.79
C ILE A 80 16.92 -22.49 8.17
N TRP A 81 15.61 -22.22 8.23
CA TRP A 81 14.84 -22.18 9.47
C TRP A 81 14.74 -23.53 10.17
N ALA A 82 14.65 -24.64 9.43
CA ALA A 82 14.64 -25.98 10.00
C ALA A 82 15.94 -26.34 10.76
N LEU A 83 17.04 -25.67 10.41
CA LEU A 83 18.35 -25.78 11.05
C LEU A 83 18.63 -24.66 12.07
N GLY A 84 17.65 -23.77 12.33
CA GLY A 84 17.83 -22.62 13.21
C GLY A 84 18.78 -21.54 12.68
N GLY A 85 19.04 -21.53 11.36
CA GLY A 85 19.83 -20.50 10.69
C GLY A 85 19.02 -19.23 10.40
N ILE A 86 19.74 -18.13 10.18
CA ILE A 86 19.18 -16.80 9.89
C ILE A 86 19.18 -16.57 8.38
N ALA A 87 18.01 -16.52 7.77
CA ALA A 87 17.87 -16.26 6.34
C ALA A 87 18.22 -14.80 5.99
N VAL A 88 18.98 -14.58 4.92
CA VAL A 88 19.30 -13.25 4.38
C VAL A 88 18.96 -13.20 2.87
N PRO A 89 17.72 -12.85 2.50
CA PRO A 89 17.30 -12.82 1.10
C PRO A 89 17.97 -11.68 0.32
N ILE A 90 18.71 -12.03 -0.74
CA ILE A 90 19.30 -11.06 -1.65
C ILE A 90 18.24 -10.58 -2.65
N CYS A 91 18.17 -9.27 -2.91
CA CYS A 91 17.38 -8.77 -4.03
C CYS A 91 18.07 -9.12 -5.36
N THR A 92 17.52 -10.09 -6.08
CA THR A 92 18.04 -10.61 -7.36
C THR A 92 18.22 -9.55 -8.45
N THR A 93 17.45 -8.44 -8.41
CA THR A 93 17.53 -7.35 -9.39
C THR A 93 18.44 -6.18 -8.99
N HIS A 94 19.02 -6.17 -7.79
CA HIS A 94 19.95 -5.11 -7.39
C HIS A 94 21.30 -5.22 -8.13
N PRO A 95 22.04 -4.09 -8.26
CA PRO A 95 23.43 -4.11 -8.71
C PRO A 95 24.31 -5.02 -7.84
N LEU A 96 25.29 -5.68 -8.45
CA LEU A 96 26.24 -6.56 -7.75
C LEU A 96 26.82 -5.95 -6.46
N PRO A 97 27.27 -4.67 -6.41
CA PRO A 97 27.83 -4.10 -5.18
C PRO A 97 26.84 -4.03 -4.00
N GLU A 98 25.54 -3.89 -4.25
CA GLU A 98 24.52 -3.90 -3.19
C GLU A 98 24.24 -5.32 -2.69
N GLN A 99 24.32 -6.31 -3.59
CA GLN A 99 24.20 -7.73 -3.22
C GLN A 99 25.40 -8.16 -2.38
N ILE A 100 26.63 -7.84 -2.81
CA ILE A 100 27.87 -8.04 -2.04
C ILE A 100 27.78 -7.34 -0.68
N TYR A 101 27.37 -6.06 -0.64
CA TYR A 101 27.19 -5.33 0.62
C TYR A 101 26.21 -6.04 1.56
N SER A 102 25.08 -6.53 1.05
CA SER A 102 24.09 -7.26 1.85
C SER A 102 24.68 -8.53 2.46
N VAL A 103 25.48 -9.28 1.70
CA VAL A 103 26.16 -10.51 2.16
C VAL A 103 27.26 -10.22 3.20
N GLN A 104 28.03 -9.14 3.01
CA GLN A 104 29.13 -8.74 3.90
C GLN A 104 28.62 -8.11 5.21
N GLU A 105 27.66 -7.17 5.14
CA GLU A 105 27.11 -6.45 6.30
C GLU A 105 26.28 -7.38 7.20
N SER A 106 25.59 -8.39 6.64
CA SER A 106 24.96 -9.46 7.45
C SER A 106 25.96 -10.46 8.03
N GLN A 107 27.24 -10.38 7.65
CA GLN A 107 28.28 -11.35 7.98
C GLN A 107 27.80 -12.78 7.63
N SER A 108 27.24 -12.97 6.44
CA SER A 108 26.78 -14.29 5.99
C SER A 108 27.94 -15.29 5.93
N SER A 109 27.67 -16.54 6.31
CA SER A 109 28.68 -17.60 6.41
C SER A 109 28.60 -18.65 5.29
N LEU A 110 27.54 -18.58 4.47
CA LEU A 110 27.26 -19.46 3.33
C LEU A 110 26.33 -18.70 2.37
N VAL A 111 26.46 -18.91 1.06
CA VAL A 111 25.48 -18.48 0.05
C VAL A 111 24.75 -19.70 -0.51
N ILE A 112 23.43 -19.78 -0.36
CA ILE A 112 22.62 -20.74 -1.10
C ILE A 112 22.14 -20.07 -2.38
N GLY A 113 22.65 -20.53 -3.52
CA GLY A 113 22.38 -19.99 -4.85
C GLY A 113 21.61 -20.96 -5.73
N HIS A 114 21.10 -20.48 -6.86
CA HIS A 114 20.43 -21.30 -7.88
C HIS A 114 21.11 -21.09 -9.26
N PRO A 115 21.25 -22.12 -10.11
CA PRO A 115 21.95 -22.00 -11.40
C PRO A 115 21.44 -20.91 -12.35
N VAL A 116 20.16 -20.49 -12.23
CA VAL A 116 19.60 -19.33 -12.98
C VAL A 116 20.37 -18.03 -12.72
N PHE A 117 21.13 -17.94 -11.63
CA PHE A 117 21.97 -16.80 -11.29
C PHE A 117 23.48 -17.14 -11.25
N LYS A 118 23.94 -18.17 -11.96
CA LYS A 118 25.32 -18.71 -11.85
C LYS A 118 26.41 -17.64 -11.96
N ASP A 119 26.38 -16.80 -13.00
CA ASP A 119 27.38 -15.74 -13.21
C ASP A 119 27.43 -14.78 -12.01
N ARG A 120 26.27 -14.37 -11.50
CA ARG A 120 26.13 -13.47 -10.35
C ARG A 120 26.53 -14.13 -9.03
N LEU A 121 26.28 -15.44 -8.90
CA LEU A 121 26.71 -16.25 -7.77
C LEU A 121 28.24 -16.33 -7.73
N ASP A 122 28.88 -16.57 -8.88
CA ASP A 122 30.35 -16.61 -9.01
C ASP A 122 30.99 -15.24 -8.72
N GLU A 123 30.38 -14.14 -9.19
CA GLU A 123 30.79 -12.77 -8.81
C GLU A 123 30.74 -12.56 -7.29
N ILE A 124 29.65 -12.96 -6.63
CA ILE A 124 29.49 -12.82 -5.18
C ILE A 124 30.50 -13.70 -4.42
N ILE A 125 30.67 -14.97 -4.81
CA ILE A 125 31.63 -15.90 -4.19
C ILE A 125 33.06 -15.34 -4.28
N LYS A 126 33.46 -14.85 -5.47
CA LYS A 126 34.79 -14.29 -5.71
C LYS A 126 35.10 -13.10 -4.80
N GLU A 127 34.17 -12.16 -4.65
CA GLU A 127 34.37 -10.92 -3.89
C GLU A 127 34.13 -11.09 -2.38
N THR A 128 33.33 -12.08 -1.96
CA THR A 128 33.05 -12.35 -0.53
C THR A 128 33.90 -13.47 0.07
N LYS A 129 34.45 -14.37 -0.75
CA LYS A 129 35.22 -15.57 -0.39
C LYS A 129 34.48 -16.54 0.53
N LEU A 130 33.15 -16.58 0.41
CA LEU A 130 32.29 -17.51 1.14
C LEU A 130 32.13 -18.84 0.37
N ASP A 131 31.92 -19.91 1.13
CA ASP A 131 31.37 -21.15 0.60
C ASP A 131 29.96 -20.94 0.02
N PHE A 132 29.56 -21.82 -0.89
CA PHE A 132 28.23 -21.83 -1.47
C PHE A 132 27.63 -23.23 -1.56
N LEU A 133 26.31 -23.29 -1.73
CA LEU A 133 25.56 -24.50 -2.05
C LEU A 133 24.56 -24.17 -3.15
N GLU A 134 24.52 -24.97 -4.22
CA GLU A 134 23.49 -24.82 -5.26
C GLU A 134 22.23 -25.61 -4.88
N VAL A 135 21.09 -24.91 -4.78
CA VAL A 135 19.77 -25.55 -4.79
C VAL A 135 19.31 -25.72 -6.24
N GLN A 136 18.73 -26.89 -6.53
CA GLN A 136 18.38 -27.34 -7.88
C GLN A 136 16.86 -27.49 -8.03
N ASP A 137 16.34 -27.44 -9.26
CA ASP A 137 14.92 -27.65 -9.58
C ASP A 137 14.52 -29.14 -9.53
N VAL A 138 14.62 -29.77 -8.36
CA VAL A 138 14.36 -31.21 -8.18
C VAL A 138 12.94 -31.47 -7.64
N PRO A 139 12.08 -32.19 -8.38
CA PRO A 139 10.83 -32.72 -7.83
C PRO A 139 11.14 -33.92 -6.93
N VAL A 140 11.38 -33.67 -5.63
CA VAL A 140 11.67 -34.75 -4.67
C VAL A 140 10.38 -35.54 -4.39
N THR A 141 10.38 -36.82 -4.82
CA THR A 141 9.25 -37.76 -4.67
C THR A 141 9.43 -38.76 -3.53
N GLU A 142 10.54 -38.73 -2.80
CA GLU A 142 10.77 -39.58 -1.63
C GLU A 142 9.74 -39.29 -0.52
N GLN A 143 9.17 -40.35 0.05
CA GLN A 143 8.55 -40.23 1.37
C GLN A 143 9.61 -39.92 2.43
N VAL A 144 9.28 -39.02 3.35
CA VAL A 144 10.16 -38.59 4.43
C VAL A 144 9.47 -38.76 5.77
N HIS A 145 10.15 -39.46 6.68
CA HIS A 145 9.74 -39.50 8.09
C HIS A 145 10.14 -38.18 8.76
N ILE A 146 9.14 -37.34 9.04
CA ILE A 146 9.31 -36.09 9.80
C ILE A 146 9.14 -36.39 11.28
N SER A 147 10.08 -35.88 12.08
CA SER A 147 9.94 -35.73 13.52
C SER A 147 10.04 -34.24 13.87
N THR A 148 9.47 -33.81 15.00
CA THR A 148 9.53 -32.42 15.46
C THR A 148 10.44 -32.24 16.66
N PHE A 149 10.94 -31.01 16.85
CA PHE A 149 11.69 -30.61 18.05
C PHE A 149 11.24 -29.23 18.52
N SER A 150 11.34 -28.99 19.83
CA SER A 150 10.98 -27.69 20.39
C SER A 150 12.02 -26.63 20.09
N ALA A 151 11.60 -25.59 19.37
CA ALA A 151 12.48 -24.54 18.88
C ALA A 151 12.39 -23.26 19.71
N ASP A 152 13.54 -22.58 19.86
CA ASP A 152 13.60 -21.26 20.46
C ASP A 152 12.97 -20.22 19.51
N LEU A 153 11.81 -19.68 19.90
CA LEU A 153 11.12 -18.67 19.12
C LEU A 153 11.78 -17.28 19.17
N ASP A 154 12.59 -16.99 20.19
CA ASP A 154 13.31 -15.71 20.34
C ASP A 154 14.68 -15.71 19.64
N ALA A 155 15.06 -16.87 19.08
CA ALA A 155 16.12 -16.98 18.09
C ALA A 155 15.81 -16.12 16.85
N SER A 156 16.85 -15.46 16.35
CA SER A 156 16.79 -14.69 15.11
C SER A 156 16.57 -15.64 13.92
N ALA A 157 15.73 -15.24 12.96
CA ALA A 157 15.28 -16.09 11.85
C ALA A 157 15.49 -15.45 10.47
N LEU A 158 15.39 -14.12 10.37
CA LEU A 158 15.38 -13.41 9.10
C LEU A 158 16.04 -12.02 9.24
N ILE A 159 16.92 -11.68 8.29
CA ILE A 159 17.45 -10.32 8.13
C ILE A 159 16.98 -9.76 6.79
N ILE A 160 16.33 -8.60 6.82
CA ILE A 160 15.95 -7.84 5.62
C ILE A 160 16.67 -6.49 5.65
N PHE A 161 17.34 -6.13 4.57
CA PHE A 161 17.98 -4.83 4.45
C PHE A 161 16.97 -3.72 4.13
N THR A 162 16.91 -2.69 4.99
CA THR A 162 16.05 -1.52 4.83
C THR A 162 16.86 -0.32 4.39
N SER A 163 16.36 0.43 3.41
CA SER A 163 16.97 1.71 2.99
C SER A 163 16.71 2.77 4.05
N GLY A 164 17.71 2.99 4.91
CA GLY A 164 17.68 4.02 5.94
C GLY A 164 17.58 5.43 5.36
N THR A 165 17.00 6.35 6.13
CA THR A 165 16.80 7.75 5.73
C THR A 165 18.09 8.57 5.61
N THR A 166 19.23 8.06 6.10
CA THR A 166 20.47 8.84 6.32
C THR A 166 21.77 8.12 5.94
N GLY A 167 21.74 6.95 5.30
CA GLY A 167 22.96 6.19 5.01
C GLY A 167 22.77 4.88 4.25
N LYS A 168 23.78 4.00 4.30
CA LYS A 168 23.73 2.65 3.72
C LYS A 168 22.58 1.81 4.34
N PRO A 169 22.07 0.79 3.63
CA PRO A 169 20.99 -0.05 4.17
C PRO A 169 21.37 -0.73 5.49
N LYS A 170 20.41 -0.77 6.44
CA LYS A 170 20.55 -1.47 7.73
C LYS A 170 19.90 -2.85 7.63
N GLY A 171 20.51 -3.91 8.19
CA GLY A 171 19.86 -5.21 8.31
C GLY A 171 18.90 -5.24 9.50
N ALA A 172 17.59 -5.29 9.27
CA ALA A 172 16.59 -5.44 10.33
C ALA A 172 16.40 -6.93 10.69
N VAL A 173 16.60 -7.29 11.96
CA VAL A 173 16.59 -8.67 12.47
C VAL A 173 15.20 -9.02 13.01
N LEU A 174 14.58 -10.05 12.46
CA LEU A 174 13.31 -10.62 12.93
C LEU A 174 13.54 -12.02 13.52
N THR A 175 12.88 -12.32 14.63
CA THR A 175 12.83 -13.64 15.28
C THR A 175 11.76 -14.55 14.68
N HIS A 176 11.79 -15.84 15.02
CA HIS A 176 10.66 -16.73 14.73
C HIS A 176 9.37 -16.24 15.40
N ARG A 177 9.43 -15.70 16.64
CA ARG A 177 8.30 -15.08 17.34
C ARG A 177 7.74 -13.88 16.60
N ASN A 178 8.58 -13.04 15.98
CA ASN A 178 8.10 -11.92 15.18
C ASN A 178 7.35 -12.39 13.94
N ILE A 179 7.87 -13.41 13.25
CA ILE A 179 7.27 -13.97 12.03
C ILE A 179 5.95 -14.67 12.37
N ASP A 180 5.91 -15.45 13.46
CA ASP A 180 4.72 -16.11 13.98
C ASP A 180 3.63 -15.10 14.40
N ALA A 181 4.01 -14.06 15.13
CA ALA A 181 3.10 -12.97 15.51
C ALA A 181 2.53 -12.23 14.29
N GLN A 182 3.37 -11.92 13.29
CA GLN A 182 2.91 -11.27 12.06
C GLN A 182 1.99 -12.20 11.24
N ALA A 183 2.32 -13.48 11.10
CA ALA A 183 1.53 -14.45 10.34
C ALA A 183 0.20 -14.78 11.02
N SER A 184 0.20 -15.14 12.31
CA SER A 184 -1.01 -15.43 13.09
C SER A 184 -1.97 -14.24 13.16
N CYS A 185 -1.43 -13.03 13.29
CA CYS A 185 -2.21 -11.80 13.29
C CYS A 185 -2.88 -11.54 11.93
N LEU A 186 -2.14 -11.62 10.82
CA LEU A 186 -2.67 -11.34 9.48
C LEU A 186 -3.61 -12.44 8.98
N THR A 187 -3.33 -13.70 9.32
CA THR A 187 -4.19 -14.83 8.97
C THR A 187 -5.55 -14.73 9.66
N LYS A 188 -5.58 -14.33 10.94
CA LYS A 188 -6.82 -14.00 11.67
C LYS A 188 -7.52 -12.77 11.10
N ALA A 189 -6.81 -11.65 10.90
CA ALA A 189 -7.42 -10.38 10.50
C ALA A 189 -7.98 -10.38 9.07
N TRP A 190 -7.41 -11.16 8.15
CA TRP A 190 -7.82 -11.22 6.74
C TRP A 190 -8.44 -12.57 6.33
N TYR A 191 -8.86 -13.37 7.30
CA TYR A 191 -9.62 -14.63 7.09
C TYR A 191 -8.91 -15.60 6.13
N TRP A 192 -7.60 -15.79 6.31
CA TRP A 192 -6.83 -16.75 5.51
C TRP A 192 -7.20 -18.20 5.86
N SER A 193 -7.32 -19.04 4.84
CA SER A 193 -7.76 -20.43 4.94
C SER A 193 -6.94 -21.37 4.05
N ALA A 194 -7.05 -22.68 4.24
CA ALA A 194 -6.40 -23.67 3.37
C ALA A 194 -7.00 -23.68 1.94
N GLN A 195 -8.18 -23.09 1.76
CA GLN A 195 -8.90 -22.96 0.49
C GLN A 195 -8.38 -21.78 -0.35
N ASP A 196 -7.53 -20.92 0.20
CA ASP A 196 -6.98 -19.79 -0.54
C ASP A 196 -5.95 -20.23 -1.60
N ARG A 197 -6.02 -19.58 -2.76
CA ARG A 197 -4.95 -19.47 -3.75
C ARG A 197 -4.57 -18.00 -3.94
N ILE A 198 -3.32 -17.65 -3.65
CA ILE A 198 -2.77 -16.30 -3.88
C ILE A 198 -1.95 -16.26 -5.16
N HIS A 199 -2.14 -15.21 -5.96
CA HIS A 199 -1.27 -14.90 -7.09
C HIS A 199 -0.11 -14.00 -6.62
N HIS A 200 1.08 -14.59 -6.48
CA HIS A 200 2.24 -13.99 -5.81
C HIS A 200 3.28 -13.48 -6.81
N ILE A 201 3.27 -12.16 -7.02
CA ILE A 201 4.20 -11.38 -7.86
C ILE A 201 5.17 -10.51 -7.04
N LEU A 202 5.09 -10.58 -5.70
CA LEU A 202 5.81 -9.66 -4.80
C LEU A 202 7.27 -10.10 -4.60
N PRO A 203 8.23 -9.18 -4.48
CA PRO A 203 9.63 -9.57 -4.32
C PRO A 203 9.92 -10.25 -2.97
N LEU A 204 10.62 -11.39 -3.02
CA LEU A 204 10.97 -12.20 -1.85
C LEU A 204 12.22 -11.71 -1.09
N HIS A 205 12.42 -10.40 -1.05
CA HIS A 205 13.40 -9.69 -0.20
C HIS A 205 12.75 -8.57 0.62
N HIS A 206 11.42 -8.59 0.73
CA HIS A 206 10.61 -7.63 1.49
C HIS A 206 9.56 -8.36 2.32
N ILE A 207 9.27 -7.84 3.51
CA ILE A 207 8.32 -8.45 4.46
C ILE A 207 6.92 -8.65 3.86
N HIS A 208 6.50 -7.77 2.92
CA HIS A 208 5.23 -7.86 2.21
C HIS A 208 5.15 -9.06 1.24
N GLY A 209 6.27 -9.46 0.62
CA GLY A 209 6.31 -10.68 -0.20
C GLY A 209 6.53 -11.92 0.65
N ILE A 210 7.51 -11.87 1.56
CA ILE A 210 7.90 -13.00 2.41
C ILE A 210 6.80 -13.35 3.40
N VAL A 211 6.38 -12.42 4.27
CA VAL A 211 5.44 -12.74 5.35
C VAL A 211 3.99 -12.63 4.91
N ASN A 212 3.54 -11.46 4.45
CA ASN A 212 2.10 -11.22 4.18
C ASN A 212 1.52 -12.13 3.09
N ALA A 213 2.32 -12.49 2.09
CA ALA A 213 1.88 -13.30 0.96
C ALA A 213 2.33 -14.77 1.11
N LEU A 214 3.65 -15.04 1.14
CA LEU A 214 4.18 -16.41 1.18
C LEU A 214 3.93 -17.11 2.54
N ILE A 215 4.39 -16.56 3.67
CA ILE A 215 4.24 -17.24 4.96
C ILE A 215 2.77 -17.29 5.41
N CYS A 216 1.97 -16.23 5.26
CA CYS A 216 0.55 -16.27 5.65
C CYS A 216 -0.23 -17.37 4.90
N SER A 217 0.09 -17.62 3.63
CA SER A 217 -0.46 -18.76 2.89
C SER A 217 -0.04 -20.11 3.47
N LEU A 218 1.26 -20.35 3.59
CA LEU A 218 1.80 -21.62 4.11
C LEU A 218 1.38 -21.90 5.56
N TYR A 219 1.22 -20.84 6.36
CA TYR A 219 0.75 -20.89 7.74
C TYR A 219 -0.70 -21.39 7.84
N CYS A 220 -1.55 -21.08 6.86
CA CYS A 220 -2.94 -21.56 6.79
C CYS A 220 -3.15 -22.80 5.91
N GLY A 221 -2.13 -23.29 5.22
CA GLY A 221 -2.25 -24.43 4.28
C GLY A 221 -2.70 -24.06 2.87
N ALA A 222 -2.74 -22.78 2.52
CA ALA A 222 -3.15 -22.25 1.22
C ALA A 222 -2.14 -22.58 0.09
N THR A 223 -2.55 -22.38 -1.17
CA THR A 223 -1.63 -22.47 -2.32
C THR A 223 -1.03 -21.10 -2.69
N VAL A 224 0.28 -21.04 -2.86
CA VAL A 224 1.01 -19.87 -3.39
C VAL A 224 1.38 -20.11 -4.85
N GLU A 225 0.76 -19.35 -5.75
CA GLU A 225 1.09 -19.35 -7.18
C GLU A 225 2.15 -18.26 -7.46
N MET A 226 3.42 -18.66 -7.57
CA MET A 226 4.55 -17.73 -7.62
C MET A 226 5.00 -17.42 -9.04
N TYR A 227 5.13 -16.12 -9.30
CA TYR A 227 5.68 -15.53 -10.52
C TYR A 227 7.02 -14.84 -10.25
N GLN A 228 7.92 -14.88 -11.23
CA GLN A 228 9.27 -14.29 -11.11
C GLN A 228 9.25 -12.76 -10.92
N LYS A 229 8.29 -12.09 -11.55
CA LYS A 229 8.13 -10.63 -11.58
C LYS A 229 6.69 -10.27 -11.94
N PHE A 230 6.31 -9.03 -11.66
CA PHE A 230 5.08 -8.46 -12.21
C PHE A 230 5.19 -8.24 -13.74
N ASP A 231 4.17 -8.68 -14.47
CA ASP A 231 3.87 -8.28 -15.85
C ASP A 231 2.35 -8.08 -15.99
N ALA A 232 1.90 -6.97 -16.58
CA ALA A 232 0.49 -6.63 -16.62
C ALA A 232 -0.33 -7.55 -17.55
N ALA A 233 0.24 -7.98 -18.67
CA ALA A 233 -0.42 -8.85 -19.63
C ALA A 233 -0.51 -10.28 -19.09
N ALA A 234 0.57 -10.79 -18.49
CA ALA A 234 0.58 -12.12 -17.90
C ALA A 234 -0.36 -12.25 -16.71
N VAL A 235 -0.45 -11.23 -15.84
CA VAL A 235 -1.39 -11.20 -14.71
C VAL A 235 -2.84 -11.21 -15.21
N TRP A 236 -3.20 -10.33 -16.15
CA TRP A 236 -4.55 -10.28 -16.70
C TRP A 236 -4.95 -11.57 -17.43
N SER A 237 -4.05 -12.09 -18.29
CA SER A 237 -4.24 -13.38 -18.97
C SER A 237 -4.51 -14.50 -17.97
N ARG A 238 -3.67 -14.64 -16.94
CA ARG A 238 -3.83 -15.65 -15.89
C ARG A 238 -5.15 -15.52 -15.12
N TRP A 239 -5.60 -14.30 -14.83
CA TRP A 239 -6.87 -14.10 -14.13
C TRP A 239 -8.08 -14.44 -15.01
N SER A 240 -7.96 -14.22 -16.34
CA SER A 240 -9.03 -14.47 -17.32
C SER A 240 -9.13 -15.92 -17.82
N ASP A 241 -8.12 -16.74 -17.57
CA ASP A 241 -8.05 -18.14 -17.98
C ASP A 241 -9.06 -19.00 -17.18
N PRO A 242 -10.05 -19.63 -17.85
CA PRO A 242 -11.08 -20.44 -17.17
C PRO A 242 -10.62 -21.87 -16.83
N GLU A 243 -9.55 -22.37 -17.45
CA GLU A 243 -9.06 -23.75 -17.28
C GLU A 243 -8.13 -23.88 -16.07
N LEU A 244 -7.59 -22.74 -15.58
CA LEU A 244 -6.69 -22.70 -14.43
C LEU A 244 -7.46 -22.53 -13.10
N PRO A 245 -6.96 -23.08 -11.98
CA PRO A 245 -7.62 -22.97 -10.68
C PRO A 245 -7.94 -21.53 -10.29
N LYS A 246 -9.11 -21.29 -9.68
CA LYS A 246 -9.50 -19.94 -9.25
C LYS A 246 -8.51 -19.36 -8.25
N LEU A 247 -8.20 -18.09 -8.43
CA LEU A 247 -7.51 -17.25 -7.45
C LEU A 247 -8.53 -16.69 -6.46
N SER A 248 -8.05 -16.29 -5.28
CA SER A 248 -8.90 -15.84 -4.16
C SER A 248 -8.33 -14.59 -3.48
N VAL A 249 -7.00 -14.46 -3.46
CA VAL A 249 -6.27 -13.36 -2.83
C VAL A 249 -5.30 -12.75 -3.83
N PHE A 250 -5.23 -11.42 -3.88
CA PHE A 250 -4.17 -10.70 -4.59
C PHE A 250 -3.64 -9.54 -3.73
N MET A 251 -2.34 -9.56 -3.44
CA MET A 251 -1.67 -8.51 -2.66
C MET A 251 -0.65 -7.78 -3.52
N SER A 252 -0.70 -6.45 -3.51
CA SER A 252 0.20 -5.64 -4.32
C SER A 252 0.43 -4.22 -3.81
N VAL A 253 1.06 -3.42 -4.66
CA VAL A 253 1.43 -2.02 -4.42
C VAL A 253 0.69 -1.11 -5.41
N PRO A 254 0.42 0.17 -5.10
CA PRO A 254 -0.31 1.08 -5.98
C PRO A 254 0.23 1.14 -7.43
N THR A 255 1.55 1.07 -7.61
CA THR A 255 2.18 1.09 -8.94
C THR A 255 1.88 -0.14 -9.81
N VAL A 256 1.51 -1.28 -9.21
CA VAL A 256 1.02 -2.46 -9.95
C VAL A 256 -0.42 -2.26 -10.40
N TYR A 257 -1.30 -1.81 -9.51
CA TYR A 257 -2.69 -1.49 -9.87
C TYR A 257 -2.78 -0.42 -10.97
N ALA A 258 -1.88 0.58 -10.95
CA ALA A 258 -1.76 1.58 -12.02
C ALA A 258 -1.39 0.96 -13.38
N LYS A 259 -0.44 0.02 -13.42
CA LYS A 259 -0.06 -0.69 -14.65
C LYS A 259 -1.15 -1.66 -15.14
N LEU A 260 -1.88 -2.31 -14.23
CA LEU A 260 -3.04 -3.14 -14.57
C LEU A 260 -4.18 -2.30 -15.15
N ILE A 261 -4.45 -1.11 -14.60
CA ILE A 261 -5.38 -0.11 -15.16
C ILE A 261 -4.92 0.35 -16.56
N GLN A 262 -3.64 0.65 -16.73
CA GLN A 262 -3.09 1.09 -18.01
C GLN A 262 -3.27 0.01 -19.08
N TYR A 263 -2.96 -1.25 -18.78
CA TYR A 263 -3.16 -2.36 -19.71
C TYR A 263 -4.65 -2.61 -20.01
N TYR A 264 -5.52 -2.57 -19.00
CA TYR A 264 -6.96 -2.74 -19.20
C TYR A 264 -7.52 -1.68 -20.18
N LYS A 265 -7.08 -0.43 -20.06
CA LYS A 265 -7.47 0.69 -20.95
C LYS A 265 -6.99 0.56 -22.41
N THR A 266 -6.06 -0.33 -22.72
CA THR A 266 -5.62 -0.57 -24.11
C THR A 266 -6.31 -1.76 -24.79
N GLN A 267 -7.23 -2.43 -24.09
CA GLN A 267 -8.00 -3.55 -24.66
C GLN A 267 -9.33 -3.05 -25.26
N ASP A 268 -9.90 -3.83 -26.17
CA ASP A 268 -11.26 -3.67 -26.66
C ASP A 268 -12.33 -3.94 -25.58
N GLU A 269 -13.59 -3.59 -25.85
CA GLU A 269 -14.69 -3.70 -24.88
C GLU A 269 -15.00 -5.16 -24.48
N GLU A 270 -14.96 -6.11 -25.42
CA GLU A 270 -15.23 -7.53 -25.15
C GLU A 270 -14.13 -8.13 -24.25
N THR A 271 -12.88 -7.76 -24.47
CA THR A 271 -11.75 -8.10 -23.60
C THR A 271 -11.86 -7.41 -22.24
N GLN A 272 -12.23 -6.12 -22.18
CA GLN A 272 -12.46 -5.40 -20.92
C GLN A 272 -13.55 -6.08 -20.07
N GLU A 273 -14.64 -6.58 -20.66
CA GLU A 273 -15.66 -7.36 -19.95
C GLU A 273 -15.09 -8.67 -19.37
N LYS A 274 -14.28 -9.41 -20.14
CA LYS A 274 -13.62 -10.64 -19.65
C LYS A 274 -12.68 -10.35 -18.47
N LEU A 275 -11.88 -9.29 -18.56
CA LEU A 275 -11.00 -8.85 -17.47
C LEU A 275 -11.81 -8.38 -16.23
N THR A 276 -12.92 -7.67 -16.44
CA THR A 276 -13.84 -7.28 -15.36
C THR A 276 -14.45 -8.49 -14.66
N LYS A 277 -14.91 -9.49 -15.43
CA LYS A 277 -15.45 -10.75 -14.92
C LYS A 277 -14.40 -11.54 -14.14
N ALA A 278 -13.15 -11.55 -14.61
CA ALA A 278 -12.03 -12.20 -13.93
C ALA A 278 -11.78 -11.65 -12.52
N CYS A 279 -11.98 -10.35 -12.27
CA CYS A 279 -11.82 -9.77 -10.94
C CYS A 279 -12.81 -10.29 -9.88
N LYS A 280 -13.90 -10.98 -10.27
CA LYS A 280 -14.91 -11.52 -9.34
C LYS A 280 -14.49 -12.78 -8.59
N GLN A 281 -13.36 -13.40 -8.95
CA GLN A 281 -12.86 -14.59 -8.22
C GLN A 281 -12.22 -14.25 -6.86
N PHE A 282 -11.72 -13.02 -6.70
CA PHE A 282 -11.01 -12.61 -5.49
C PHE A 282 -11.98 -12.26 -4.36
N ARG A 283 -11.83 -12.89 -3.19
CA ARG A 283 -12.58 -12.53 -1.97
C ARG A 283 -12.04 -11.23 -1.33
N PHE A 284 -10.74 -10.94 -1.50
CA PHE A 284 -10.18 -9.62 -1.22
C PHE A 284 -8.92 -9.30 -2.03
N MET A 285 -8.65 -8.00 -2.19
CA MET A 285 -7.45 -7.46 -2.81
C MET A 285 -6.79 -6.43 -1.88
N VAL A 286 -5.45 -6.41 -1.81
CA VAL A 286 -4.69 -5.63 -0.83
C VAL A 286 -3.70 -4.68 -1.50
N SER A 287 -3.68 -3.41 -1.10
CA SER A 287 -2.81 -2.38 -1.68
C SER A 287 -1.99 -1.64 -0.62
N GLY A 288 -0.74 -1.32 -0.93
CA GLY A 288 0.06 -0.34 -0.18
C GLY A 288 1.57 -0.56 -0.29
N SER A 289 2.28 -0.57 0.84
CA SER A 289 3.72 -0.22 0.93
C SER A 289 4.06 1.23 0.47
N ALA A 290 3.04 1.97 0.04
CA ALA A 290 2.99 3.38 -0.32
C ALA A 290 1.53 3.84 -0.17
N SER A 291 1.29 5.17 -0.15
CA SER A 291 -0.07 5.74 -0.12
C SER A 291 -0.86 5.35 -1.37
N LEU A 292 -2.14 5.02 -1.21
CA LEU A 292 -3.06 4.76 -2.33
C LEU A 292 -3.72 6.08 -2.78
N PRO A 293 -3.63 6.46 -4.07
CA PRO A 293 -4.41 7.59 -4.60
C PRO A 293 -5.90 7.26 -4.71
N THR A 294 -6.76 8.21 -4.34
CA THR A 294 -8.23 8.07 -4.39
C THR A 294 -8.74 7.78 -5.81
N THR A 295 -8.23 8.49 -6.81
CA THR A 295 -8.51 8.19 -8.24
C THR A 295 -8.08 6.79 -8.63
N LEU A 296 -6.92 6.31 -8.16
CA LEU A 296 -6.45 4.96 -8.49
C LEU A 296 -7.38 3.89 -7.91
N ARG A 297 -7.75 4.03 -6.63
CA ARG A 297 -8.68 3.12 -5.94
C ARG A 297 -10.08 3.15 -6.56
N ASN A 298 -10.61 4.32 -6.88
CA ASN A 298 -11.94 4.47 -7.48
C ASN A 298 -11.97 3.96 -8.94
N THR A 299 -10.89 4.18 -9.70
CA THR A 299 -10.71 3.56 -11.03
C THR A 299 -10.70 2.03 -10.93
N TRP A 300 -9.93 1.49 -9.98
CA TRP A 300 -9.88 0.05 -9.73
C TRP A 300 -11.24 -0.52 -9.35
N ARG A 301 -11.96 0.11 -8.41
CA ARG A 301 -13.30 -0.31 -7.97
C ARG A 301 -14.27 -0.41 -9.15
N LYS A 302 -14.20 0.53 -10.11
CA LYS A 302 -15.04 0.50 -11.32
C LYS A 302 -14.68 -0.67 -12.25
N LEU A 303 -13.41 -0.79 -12.68
CA LEU A 303 -13.01 -1.80 -13.68
C LEU A 303 -13.05 -3.24 -13.15
N SER A 304 -12.90 -3.42 -11.84
CA SER A 304 -12.90 -4.75 -11.20
C SER A 304 -14.29 -5.29 -10.90
N GLY A 305 -15.35 -4.56 -11.30
CA GLY A 305 -16.73 -4.91 -10.98
C GLY A 305 -17.10 -4.77 -9.49
N GLY A 306 -16.32 -4.01 -8.72
CA GLY A 306 -16.65 -3.67 -7.32
C GLY A 306 -15.52 -3.79 -6.29
N GLN A 307 -14.35 -4.36 -6.64
CA GLN A 307 -13.27 -4.62 -5.67
C GLN A 307 -12.75 -3.32 -5.05
N VAL A 308 -13.00 -3.15 -3.75
CA VAL A 308 -12.33 -2.13 -2.93
C VAL A 308 -11.02 -2.71 -2.43
N LEU A 309 -9.93 -1.98 -2.61
CA LEU A 309 -8.60 -2.37 -2.12
C LEU A 309 -8.53 -2.21 -0.60
N LEU A 310 -7.94 -3.19 0.09
CA LEU A 310 -7.64 -3.14 1.52
C LEU A 310 -6.31 -2.40 1.68
N GLU A 311 -6.34 -1.23 2.32
CA GLU A 311 -5.13 -0.50 2.70
C GLU A 311 -4.60 -1.02 4.05
N ARG A 312 -3.28 -1.10 4.22
CA ARG A 312 -2.65 -1.39 5.53
C ARG A 312 -1.30 -0.70 5.62
N TYR A 313 -0.88 -0.31 6.83
CA TYR A 313 0.42 0.28 7.11
C TYR A 313 1.34 -0.69 7.86
N GLY A 314 2.60 -0.66 7.45
CA GLY A 314 3.66 -1.51 7.97
C GLY A 314 5.02 -1.13 7.38
N MET A 315 6.06 -1.61 8.03
CA MET A 315 7.46 -1.52 7.62
C MET A 315 8.19 -2.76 8.13
N THR A 316 9.37 -3.05 7.59
CA THR A 316 10.15 -4.25 7.96
C THR A 316 10.36 -4.38 9.47
N GLU A 317 10.57 -3.25 10.15
CA GLU A 317 10.81 -3.15 11.58
C GLU A 317 9.59 -3.44 12.48
N ILE A 318 8.36 -3.46 11.94
CA ILE A 318 7.12 -3.70 12.73
C ILE A 318 6.19 -4.78 12.16
N GLY A 319 6.52 -5.33 10.99
CA GLY A 319 5.55 -6.07 10.18
C GLY A 319 4.45 -5.16 9.65
N MET A 320 3.20 -5.64 9.68
CA MET A 320 2.02 -4.78 9.54
C MET A 320 1.52 -4.40 10.94
N ALA A 321 1.20 -3.13 11.15
CA ALA A 321 0.76 -2.61 12.45
C ALA A 321 -0.66 -2.05 12.45
N LEU A 322 -1.11 -1.50 11.32
CA LEU A 322 -2.45 -0.97 11.13
C LEU A 322 -3.06 -1.58 9.86
N SER A 323 -4.34 -1.97 9.89
CA SER A 323 -5.05 -2.50 8.73
C SER A 323 -6.45 -1.90 8.63
N GLN A 324 -6.88 -1.57 7.41
CA GLN A 324 -8.30 -1.45 7.10
C GLN A 324 -9.00 -2.77 7.39
N GLU A 325 -10.28 -2.70 7.71
CA GLU A 325 -11.09 -3.89 7.98
C GLU A 325 -11.17 -4.83 6.78
N TYR A 326 -11.30 -6.13 7.06
CA TYR A 326 -11.55 -7.13 6.01
C TYR A 326 -12.85 -6.80 5.25
N VAL A 327 -13.87 -6.39 6.01
CA VAL A 327 -15.18 -5.94 5.53
C VAL A 327 -15.06 -4.64 4.73
N ILE A 328 -15.71 -4.58 3.56
CA ILE A 328 -15.54 -3.48 2.60
C ILE A 328 -16.18 -2.16 3.06
N TRP A 329 -17.36 -2.19 3.68
CA TRP A 329 -18.10 -0.98 4.09
C TRP A 329 -17.54 -0.32 5.35
N GLU A 330 -16.73 -1.04 6.13
CA GLU A 330 -16.04 -0.52 7.31
C GLU A 330 -14.69 0.16 6.97
N ARG A 331 -14.32 0.26 5.68
CA ARG A 331 -13.04 0.88 5.28
C ARG A 331 -13.18 2.38 5.08
N VAL A 332 -12.46 3.17 5.89
CA VAL A 332 -12.51 4.64 5.85
C VAL A 332 -11.49 5.20 4.86
N GLU A 333 -11.96 5.92 3.83
CA GLU A 333 -11.16 6.62 2.80
C GLU A 333 -9.94 7.36 3.38
N GLY A 334 -8.77 7.16 2.75
CA GLY A 334 -7.57 7.96 3.04
C GLY A 334 -6.91 7.69 4.40
N THR A 335 -7.38 6.69 5.14
CA THR A 335 -6.78 6.14 6.36
C THR A 335 -6.14 4.77 6.06
N VAL A 336 -5.37 4.24 7.01
CA VAL A 336 -4.77 2.88 6.94
C VAL A 336 -5.43 1.89 7.91
N GLY A 337 -6.61 2.26 8.44
CA GLY A 337 -7.42 1.46 9.37
C GLY A 337 -6.97 1.52 10.83
N ILE A 338 -7.12 0.40 11.54
CA ILE A 338 -6.98 0.30 13.00
C ILE A 338 -5.84 -0.64 13.42
N PRO A 339 -5.40 -0.63 14.70
CA PRO A 339 -4.36 -1.55 15.20
C PRO A 339 -4.72 -3.01 14.97
N LEU A 340 -3.77 -3.74 14.39
CA LEU A 340 -3.88 -5.18 14.13
C LEU A 340 -3.84 -5.99 15.45
N PRO A 341 -4.49 -7.18 15.54
CA PRO A 341 -4.53 -8.00 16.75
C PRO A 341 -3.17 -8.22 17.45
N GLY A 342 -3.05 -7.74 18.69
CA GLY A 342 -1.82 -7.84 19.48
C GLY A 342 -0.81 -6.71 19.26
N VAL A 343 -1.07 -5.79 18.33
CA VAL A 343 -0.29 -4.56 18.13
C VAL A 343 -0.88 -3.42 18.94
N GLN A 344 -0.04 -2.75 19.73
CA GLN A 344 -0.35 -1.51 20.43
C GLN A 344 0.21 -0.32 19.64
N VAL A 345 -0.54 0.77 19.61
CA VAL A 345 -0.22 1.98 18.84
C VAL A 345 -0.46 3.21 19.72
N ARG A 346 0.51 4.12 19.77
CA ARG A 346 0.35 5.46 20.36
C ARG A 346 0.84 6.56 19.43
N ILE A 347 0.33 7.77 19.62
CA ILE A 347 0.73 8.98 18.92
C ILE A 347 1.30 9.95 19.95
N MET A 348 2.56 10.35 19.77
CA MET A 348 3.27 11.25 20.70
C MET A 348 3.38 12.66 20.13
N SER A 349 3.07 13.65 20.95
CA SER A 349 3.23 15.08 20.64
C SER A 349 4.70 15.43 20.37
N GLU A 350 4.99 16.05 19.22
CA GLU A 350 6.34 16.51 18.87
C GLU A 350 6.84 17.69 19.72
N THR A 351 5.96 18.41 20.44
CA THR A 351 6.31 19.65 21.16
C THR A 351 6.60 19.43 22.63
N ASP A 352 5.87 18.53 23.28
CA ASP A 352 5.95 18.28 24.72
C ASP A 352 6.00 16.78 25.11
N ASN A 353 6.13 15.89 24.11
CA ASN A 353 6.25 14.43 24.27
C ASN A 353 5.15 13.79 25.14
N LYS A 354 3.95 14.36 25.15
CA LYS A 354 2.76 13.73 25.73
C LYS A 354 2.14 12.73 24.77
N ASP A 355 1.51 11.70 25.34
CA ASP A 355 0.60 10.83 24.59
C ASP A 355 -0.66 11.61 24.20
N ILE A 356 -0.97 11.62 22.91
CA ILE A 356 -2.12 12.30 22.31
C ILE A 356 -3.00 11.33 21.52
N THR A 357 -2.89 10.02 21.76
CA THR A 357 -3.59 8.95 21.00
C THR A 357 -5.12 9.05 21.06
N GLU A 358 -5.67 9.69 22.09
CA GLU A 358 -7.11 9.97 22.18
C GLU A 358 -7.51 11.36 21.63
N LEU A 359 -6.57 12.24 21.30
CA LEU A 359 -6.91 13.48 20.58
C LEU A 359 -7.17 13.15 19.12
N ARG A 360 -8.37 13.49 18.64
CA ARG A 360 -8.75 13.28 17.24
C ARG A 360 -8.16 14.36 16.35
N ASP A 361 -7.86 13.99 15.11
CA ASP A 361 -7.38 14.87 14.03
C ASP A 361 -6.17 15.75 14.43
N THR A 362 -5.36 15.23 15.35
CA THR A 362 -4.18 15.88 15.93
C THR A 362 -2.91 15.13 15.53
N PRO A 363 -2.03 15.71 14.68
CA PRO A 363 -0.79 15.05 14.22
C PRO A 363 0.28 14.87 15.30
N GLY A 364 0.88 13.68 15.36
CA GLY A 364 2.07 13.39 16.17
C GLY A 364 2.90 12.22 15.64
N THR A 365 4.01 11.93 16.34
CA THR A 365 4.92 10.82 15.98
C THR A 365 4.25 9.49 16.31
N LEU A 366 4.13 8.61 15.31
CA LEU A 366 3.59 7.27 15.50
C LEU A 366 4.60 6.36 16.21
N GLN A 367 4.16 5.67 17.26
CA GLN A 367 4.94 4.69 18.00
C GLN A 367 4.18 3.37 18.14
N ILE A 368 4.89 2.25 18.02
CA ILE A 368 4.34 0.91 17.89
C ILE A 368 4.98 -0.03 18.91
N LYS A 369 4.19 -0.91 19.53
CA LYS A 369 4.66 -1.91 20.49
C LYS A 369 3.88 -3.21 20.36
N GLY A 370 4.54 -4.34 20.44
CA GLY A 370 3.91 -5.66 20.30
C GLY A 370 4.88 -6.72 19.77
N PRO A 371 4.48 -7.99 19.74
CA PRO A 371 5.34 -9.11 19.35
C PRO A 371 5.73 -9.11 17.86
N THR A 372 5.08 -8.28 17.02
CA THR A 372 5.44 -8.11 15.60
C THR A 372 6.69 -7.26 15.38
N VAL A 373 7.10 -6.47 16.38
CA VAL A 373 8.22 -5.52 16.30
C VAL A 373 9.57 -6.26 16.29
N PHE A 374 10.43 -5.89 15.36
CA PHE A 374 11.75 -6.48 15.14
C PHE A 374 12.65 -6.43 16.38
N LYS A 375 13.65 -7.32 16.42
CA LYS A 375 14.59 -7.47 17.53
C LYS A 375 15.59 -6.32 17.60
N GLU A 376 16.25 -6.05 16.48
CA GLU A 376 17.38 -5.11 16.40
C GLU A 376 17.75 -4.79 14.95
N TYR A 377 18.64 -3.81 14.77
CA TYR A 377 19.44 -3.67 13.56
C TYR A 377 20.76 -4.40 13.77
N TRP A 378 21.03 -5.38 12.91
CA TRP A 378 22.20 -6.27 13.00
C TRP A 378 23.51 -5.48 13.14
N GLN A 379 24.28 -5.76 14.20
CA GLN A 379 25.54 -5.08 14.54
C GLN A 379 25.44 -3.55 14.71
N ARG A 380 24.24 -2.99 14.96
CA ARG A 380 24.02 -1.54 15.14
C ARG A 380 23.27 -1.20 16.46
N PRO A 381 23.75 -1.62 17.65
CA PRO A 381 23.04 -1.41 18.93
C PRO A 381 22.71 0.06 19.21
N GLU A 382 23.65 0.97 18.92
CA GLU A 382 23.45 2.44 19.06
C GLU A 382 22.46 3.04 18.06
N ALA A 383 22.15 2.35 16.96
CA ALA A 383 21.06 2.74 16.06
C ALA A 383 19.74 2.17 16.58
N THR A 384 19.70 0.89 16.97
CA THR A 384 18.53 0.24 17.56
C THR A 384 18.02 1.00 18.77
N LYS A 385 18.87 1.27 19.76
CA LYS A 385 18.52 2.00 20.99
C LYS A 385 17.89 3.39 20.72
N LYS A 386 18.19 4.02 19.58
CA LYS A 386 17.64 5.35 19.21
C LYS A 386 16.26 5.28 18.57
N GLU A 387 15.90 4.16 17.95
CA GLU A 387 14.53 3.98 17.45
C GLU A 387 13.57 3.42 18.52
N PHE A 388 14.03 3.18 19.76
CA PHE A 388 13.20 2.70 20.86
C PHE A 388 13.14 3.71 22.01
N THR A 389 11.94 3.88 22.58
CA THR A 389 11.70 4.60 23.84
C THR A 389 12.08 3.75 25.05
N GLU A 390 12.35 4.39 26.19
CA GLU A 390 12.73 3.70 27.44
C GLU A 390 11.63 2.75 27.95
N ASP A 391 10.36 3.05 27.69
CA ASP A 391 9.22 2.17 27.99
C ASP A 391 8.92 1.15 26.87
N GLY A 392 9.82 0.98 25.90
CA GLY A 392 9.83 -0.16 24.96
C GLY A 392 8.89 -0.04 23.77
N TRP A 393 8.62 1.16 23.28
CA TRP A 393 7.92 1.39 22.00
C TRP A 393 8.90 1.77 20.90
N PHE A 394 8.71 1.20 19.72
CA PHE A 394 9.43 1.55 18.50
C PHE A 394 8.90 2.84 17.90
N ILE A 395 9.80 3.72 17.50
CA ILE A 395 9.55 5.04 16.88
C ILE A 395 9.64 4.87 15.36
N THR A 396 8.53 4.96 14.64
CA THR A 396 8.53 4.64 13.19
C THR A 396 9.20 5.70 12.31
N GLY A 397 9.31 6.93 12.84
CA GLY A 397 9.68 8.13 12.08
C GLY A 397 8.58 8.65 11.14
N ASP A 398 7.39 8.04 11.16
CA ASP A 398 6.21 8.50 10.43
C ASP A 398 5.30 9.31 11.36
N VAL A 399 4.76 10.43 10.86
CA VAL A 399 3.74 11.23 11.53
C VAL A 399 2.36 10.70 11.15
N ALA A 400 1.50 10.55 12.14
CA ALA A 400 0.13 10.08 11.99
C ALA A 400 -0.84 10.90 12.83
N GLN A 401 -2.12 10.80 12.50
CA GLN A 401 -3.23 11.28 13.33
C GLN A 401 -4.32 10.23 13.41
N ARG A 402 -5.13 10.27 14.47
CA ARG A 402 -6.30 9.40 14.62
C ARG A 402 -7.55 10.19 14.26
N VAL A 403 -8.24 9.84 13.19
CA VAL A 403 -9.35 10.64 12.66
C VAL A 403 -10.63 10.46 13.46
N GLY A 404 -11.48 11.49 13.50
CA GLY A 404 -12.71 11.50 14.31
C GLY A 404 -13.64 10.29 14.09
N GLN A 405 -13.90 9.91 12.84
CA GLN A 405 -14.80 8.79 12.53
C GLN A 405 -14.15 7.44 12.87
N HIS A 406 -14.80 6.68 13.75
CA HIS A 406 -14.38 5.35 14.24
C HIS A 406 -12.96 5.27 14.88
N GLY A 407 -12.22 6.37 14.98
CA GLY A 407 -10.87 6.40 15.57
C GLY A 407 -9.80 5.70 14.71
N TYR A 408 -9.93 5.73 13.38
CA TYR A 408 -8.98 5.13 12.44
C TYR A 408 -7.70 5.97 12.32
N TYR A 409 -6.60 5.36 11.87
CA TYR A 409 -5.30 6.01 11.77
C TYR A 409 -5.02 6.50 10.35
N GLN A 410 -4.60 7.75 10.21
CA GLN A 410 -4.14 8.34 8.96
C GLN A 410 -2.64 8.63 9.03
N ILE A 411 -1.88 8.12 8.06
CA ILE A 411 -0.45 8.39 7.92
C ILE A 411 -0.25 9.67 7.11
N LEU A 412 0.41 10.66 7.69
CA LEU A 412 0.72 11.94 7.06
C LEU A 412 2.11 11.94 6.39
N GLY A 413 2.99 11.01 6.79
CA GLY A 413 4.25 10.69 6.11
C GLY A 413 5.49 10.79 7.00
N ARG A 414 6.70 10.57 6.44
CA ARG A 414 7.97 10.66 7.17
C ARG A 414 8.17 12.06 7.74
N SER A 415 8.40 12.16 9.05
CA SER A 415 8.71 13.43 9.75
C SER A 415 9.92 14.16 9.15
N SER A 416 10.86 13.42 8.56
CA SER A 416 12.10 13.91 7.98
C SER A 416 12.04 14.30 6.50
N ILE A 417 10.96 13.98 5.76
CA ILE A 417 10.90 14.12 4.28
C ILE A 417 9.52 14.56 3.80
N ASP A 418 8.44 13.94 4.28
CA ASP A 418 7.08 14.17 3.78
C ASP A 418 6.33 15.27 4.55
N ILE A 419 6.79 15.63 5.75
CA ILE A 419 6.19 16.70 6.56
C ILE A 419 6.89 18.02 6.26
N ILE A 420 6.21 18.88 5.50
CA ILE A 420 6.69 20.20 5.09
C ILE A 420 6.30 21.21 6.16
N LYS A 421 7.26 21.99 6.64
CA LYS A 421 7.08 23.03 7.67
C LYS A 421 7.05 24.41 7.00
N THR A 422 5.85 24.90 6.69
CA THR A 422 5.61 26.06 5.81
C THR A 422 4.74 27.12 6.51
N GLY A 423 5.30 28.29 6.79
CA GLY A 423 4.57 29.41 7.42
C GLY A 423 4.05 29.12 8.83
N GLY A 424 4.69 28.21 9.55
CA GLY A 424 4.24 27.69 10.85
C GLY A 424 3.40 26.39 10.76
N GLU A 425 2.79 26.12 9.60
CA GLU A 425 1.95 24.94 9.39
C GLU A 425 2.75 23.67 9.11
N LYS A 426 2.21 22.52 9.54
CA LYS A 426 2.68 21.18 9.16
C LYS A 426 1.83 20.64 8.01
N VAL A 427 2.42 20.49 6.83
CA VAL A 427 1.73 20.07 5.61
C VAL A 427 2.23 18.71 5.14
N SER A 428 1.31 17.79 4.87
CA SER A 428 1.65 16.47 4.32
C SER A 428 1.93 16.57 2.82
N ALA A 429 3.12 16.17 2.39
CA ALA A 429 3.43 15.93 0.99
C ALA A 429 2.55 14.81 0.41
N LEU A 430 2.24 13.76 1.18
CA LEU A 430 1.41 12.63 0.74
C LEU A 430 -0.04 13.04 0.43
N GLU A 431 -0.58 14.00 1.18
CA GLU A 431 -1.90 14.62 0.91
C GLU A 431 -1.88 15.37 -0.43
N ILE A 432 -0.88 16.21 -0.67
CA ILE A 432 -0.77 17.00 -1.90
C ILE A 432 -0.49 16.08 -3.11
N GLU A 433 0.30 15.02 -2.94
CA GLU A 433 0.53 14.00 -3.96
C GLU A 433 -0.75 13.24 -4.31
N ARG A 434 -1.57 12.88 -3.31
CA ARG A 434 -2.89 12.26 -3.51
C ARG A 434 -3.81 13.18 -4.30
N GLU A 435 -3.87 14.48 -3.98
CA GLU A 435 -4.72 15.44 -4.71
C GLU A 435 -4.18 15.77 -6.11
N LEU A 436 -2.87 15.86 -6.30
CA LEU A 436 -2.26 16.04 -7.63
C LEU A 436 -2.57 14.86 -8.56
N LEU A 437 -2.47 13.62 -8.06
CA LEU A 437 -2.89 12.41 -8.78
C LEU A 437 -4.42 12.26 -8.88
N SER A 438 -5.19 13.06 -8.15
CA SER A 438 -6.66 13.03 -8.16
C SER A 438 -7.32 14.13 -9.02
N CYS A 439 -6.51 15.01 -9.61
CA CYS A 439 -6.93 15.99 -10.61
C CYS A 439 -6.60 15.48 -12.03
N ASP A 440 -7.57 15.55 -12.95
CA ASP A 440 -7.29 15.30 -14.38
C ASP A 440 -6.53 16.49 -14.99
N MET A 441 -5.22 16.50 -14.75
CA MET A 441 -4.24 17.44 -15.33
C MET A 441 -3.20 16.70 -16.18
N GLY A 442 -3.37 15.40 -16.41
CA GLY A 442 -2.36 14.58 -17.11
C GLY A 442 -1.10 14.26 -16.31
N ILE A 443 -1.15 14.30 -14.99
CA ILE A 443 -0.03 13.91 -14.13
C ILE A 443 0.01 12.38 -14.03
N GLN A 444 1.06 11.77 -14.58
CA GLN A 444 1.30 10.33 -14.50
C GLN A 444 1.93 9.93 -13.17
N ASP A 445 2.78 10.78 -12.61
CA ASP A 445 3.55 10.53 -11.39
C ASP A 445 3.96 11.84 -10.71
N VAL A 446 4.19 11.84 -9.39
CA VAL A 446 4.49 13.07 -8.65
C VAL A 446 5.35 12.82 -7.41
N ALA A 447 6.24 13.76 -7.12
CA ALA A 447 6.94 13.90 -5.85
C ALA A 447 6.79 15.34 -5.32
N VAL A 448 6.19 15.52 -4.14
CA VAL A 448 6.10 16.79 -3.42
C VAL A 448 7.15 16.81 -2.31
N VAL A 449 7.87 17.94 -2.21
CA VAL A 449 8.97 18.17 -1.27
C VAL A 449 8.93 19.58 -0.68
N GLY A 450 9.41 19.73 0.55
CA GLY A 450 9.72 21.02 1.15
C GLY A 450 11.09 21.51 0.69
N ILE A 451 11.14 22.67 0.02
CA ILE A 451 12.40 23.35 -0.32
C ILE A 451 12.64 24.46 0.72
N PRO A 452 13.83 24.55 1.36
CA PRO A 452 14.13 25.62 2.31
C PRO A 452 13.88 27.01 1.74
N ASP A 453 13.27 27.88 2.53
CA ASP A 453 12.87 29.22 2.10
C ASP A 453 12.99 30.25 3.25
N PRO A 454 13.56 31.45 3.03
CA PRO A 454 13.80 32.42 4.12
C PRO A 454 12.54 32.99 4.78
N GLU A 455 11.41 32.98 4.06
CA GLU A 455 10.16 33.64 4.48
C GLU A 455 9.20 32.62 5.10
N TRP A 456 9.06 31.43 4.49
CA TRP A 456 8.12 30.38 4.94
C TRP A 456 8.79 29.26 5.74
N GLY A 457 10.12 29.27 5.88
CA GLY A 457 10.91 28.16 6.41
C GLY A 457 11.11 27.05 5.37
N GLN A 458 10.00 26.58 4.79
CA GLN A 458 9.99 25.79 3.55
C GLN A 458 8.85 26.23 2.63
N LYS A 459 9.07 26.22 1.31
CA LYS A 459 8.03 26.36 0.29
C LYS A 459 7.65 25.00 -0.30
N VAL A 460 6.34 24.69 -0.32
CA VAL A 460 5.77 23.48 -0.92
C VAL A 460 6.09 23.44 -2.42
N SER A 461 6.70 22.36 -2.89
CA SER A 461 7.17 22.24 -4.27
C SER A 461 6.81 20.88 -4.88
N ALA A 462 6.22 20.89 -6.07
CA ALA A 462 5.85 19.68 -6.81
C ALA A 462 6.85 19.38 -7.94
N VAL A 463 7.20 18.10 -8.10
CA VAL A 463 7.94 17.55 -9.24
C VAL A 463 7.04 16.51 -9.90
N VAL A 464 6.75 16.64 -11.19
CA VAL A 464 5.73 15.82 -11.88
C VAL A 464 6.28 15.14 -13.13
N VAL A 465 5.79 13.93 -13.42
CA VAL A 465 5.85 13.30 -14.74
C VAL A 465 4.51 13.53 -15.43
N MET A 466 4.54 13.98 -16.67
CA MET A 466 3.34 14.23 -17.48
C MET A 466 3.07 13.05 -18.42
N GLU A 467 1.80 12.79 -18.70
CA GLU A 467 1.40 11.92 -19.81
C GLU A 467 1.91 12.48 -21.16
N ASN A 468 2.26 11.59 -22.09
CA ASN A 468 2.81 11.96 -23.40
C ASN A 468 1.94 13.01 -24.13
N GLY A 469 2.54 14.15 -24.46
CA GLY A 469 1.88 15.24 -25.19
C GLY A 469 1.03 16.18 -24.33
N LYS A 470 0.97 16.00 -23.00
CA LYS A 470 0.37 16.98 -22.08
C LYS A 470 1.44 17.85 -21.42
N GLU A 471 1.14 19.13 -21.28
CA GLU A 471 1.94 20.10 -20.52
C GLU A 471 1.13 20.63 -19.33
N LEU A 472 1.81 21.09 -18.28
CA LEU A 472 1.19 21.68 -17.10
C LEU A 472 2.03 22.83 -16.58
N ASP A 473 1.43 24.03 -16.53
CA ASP A 473 2.02 25.20 -15.92
C ASP A 473 1.62 25.34 -14.43
N LEU A 474 2.37 26.16 -13.70
CA LEU A 474 2.15 26.40 -12.28
C LEU A 474 0.80 27.09 -11.99
N GLN A 475 0.34 28.00 -12.84
CA GLN A 475 -0.92 28.71 -12.61
C GLN A 475 -2.12 27.78 -12.78
N THR A 476 -2.12 26.93 -13.81
CA THR A 476 -3.15 25.88 -13.99
C THR A 476 -3.18 24.92 -12.81
N LEU A 477 -2.03 24.39 -12.38
CA LEU A 477 -1.92 23.53 -11.19
C LEU A 477 -2.51 24.21 -9.94
N ARG A 478 -2.13 25.47 -9.68
CA ARG A 478 -2.62 26.22 -8.51
C ARG A 478 -4.11 26.56 -8.61
N ASN A 479 -4.62 26.84 -9.81
CA ASN A 479 -6.04 27.12 -10.05
C ASN A 479 -6.93 25.88 -9.83
N GLN A 480 -6.45 24.67 -10.09
CA GLN A 480 -7.20 23.44 -9.77
C GLN A 480 -7.08 23.06 -8.30
N LEU A 481 -5.87 23.05 -7.72
CA LEU A 481 -5.67 22.64 -6.33
C LEU A 481 -6.32 23.57 -5.29
N LYS A 482 -6.44 24.88 -5.56
CA LYS A 482 -7.17 25.82 -4.68
C LYS A 482 -8.65 25.47 -4.44
N LYS A 483 -9.22 24.56 -5.23
CA LYS A 483 -10.60 24.04 -5.09
C LYS A 483 -10.71 22.85 -4.13
N ARG A 484 -9.56 22.31 -3.68
CA ARG A 484 -9.42 21.02 -2.96
C ARG A 484 -8.57 21.15 -1.70
N LEU A 485 -7.55 21.99 -1.75
CA LEU A 485 -6.55 22.20 -0.69
C LEU A 485 -6.58 23.64 -0.19
N ALA A 486 -6.36 23.81 1.12
CA ALA A 486 -6.12 25.12 1.72
C ALA A 486 -4.90 25.80 1.08
N VAL A 487 -4.94 27.14 0.94
CA VAL A 487 -4.01 27.91 0.10
C VAL A 487 -2.53 27.67 0.44
N TYR A 488 -2.19 27.46 1.71
CA TYR A 488 -0.83 27.18 2.17
C TYR A 488 -0.31 25.78 1.82
N LYS A 489 -1.20 24.81 1.50
CA LYS A 489 -0.82 23.47 1.02
C LYS A 489 -0.59 23.43 -0.49
N VAL A 490 -1.04 24.45 -1.23
CA VAL A 490 -0.94 24.48 -2.70
C VAL A 490 0.52 24.78 -3.11
N PRO A 491 1.17 23.94 -3.95
CA PRO A 491 2.55 24.15 -4.37
C PRO A 491 2.85 25.56 -4.90
N ALA A 492 3.93 26.14 -4.39
CA ALA A 492 4.48 27.42 -4.83
C ALA A 492 5.43 27.26 -6.02
N LEU A 493 5.97 26.05 -6.24
CA LEU A 493 6.90 25.71 -7.33
C LEU A 493 6.46 24.40 -8.01
N LEU A 494 6.69 24.32 -9.33
CA LEU A 494 6.45 23.15 -10.16
C LEU A 494 7.68 22.84 -11.01
N LYS A 495 8.02 21.56 -11.18
CA LYS A 495 9.04 21.09 -12.14
C LYS A 495 8.59 19.81 -12.84
N CYS A 496 8.37 19.87 -14.14
CA CYS A 496 8.17 18.69 -14.96
C CYS A 496 9.51 17.96 -15.22
N VAL A 497 9.48 16.62 -15.20
CA VAL A 497 10.59 15.69 -15.44
C VAL A 497 10.11 14.48 -16.25
N PRO A 498 11.00 13.79 -17.01
CA PRO A 498 10.58 12.62 -17.80
C PRO A 498 10.31 11.37 -16.94
N GLU A 499 10.95 11.25 -15.78
CA GLU A 499 10.75 10.14 -14.83
C GLU A 499 11.08 10.57 -13.39
N LEU A 500 10.68 9.76 -12.41
CA LEU A 500 11.00 9.94 -10.99
C LEU A 500 11.69 8.68 -10.42
N PRO A 501 12.74 8.82 -9.58
CA PRO A 501 13.50 7.68 -9.07
C PRO A 501 12.66 6.85 -8.09
N LYS A 502 12.52 5.55 -8.37
CA LYS A 502 11.72 4.60 -7.60
C LYS A 502 12.49 3.31 -7.29
N ASN A 503 12.20 2.70 -6.14
CA ASN A 503 12.75 1.40 -5.77
C ASN A 503 11.96 0.21 -6.36
N ALA A 504 12.36 -1.02 -6.05
CA ALA A 504 11.71 -2.26 -6.53
C ALA A 504 10.21 -2.39 -6.16
N MET A 505 9.72 -1.67 -5.14
CA MET A 505 8.30 -1.60 -4.77
C MET A 505 7.58 -0.36 -5.33
N GLY A 506 8.24 0.41 -6.21
CA GLY A 506 7.69 1.64 -6.78
C GLY A 506 7.65 2.83 -5.82
N LYS A 507 8.26 2.74 -4.64
CA LYS A 507 8.32 3.84 -3.67
C LYS A 507 9.36 4.88 -4.12
N LEU A 508 8.98 6.16 -4.08
CA LEU A 508 9.76 7.30 -4.54
C LEU A 508 10.97 7.60 -3.64
N GLY A 509 12.14 7.79 -4.25
CA GLY A 509 13.39 8.16 -3.60
C GLY A 509 13.52 9.68 -3.37
N LYS A 510 12.57 10.29 -2.64
CA LYS A 510 12.51 11.76 -2.45
C LYS A 510 13.81 12.41 -1.96
N ALA A 511 14.60 11.73 -1.14
CA ALA A 511 15.90 12.22 -0.69
C ALA A 511 16.89 12.46 -1.86
N ILE A 512 16.83 11.65 -2.93
CA ILE A 512 17.68 11.80 -4.12
C ILE A 512 17.30 13.06 -4.89
N LEU A 513 16.00 13.36 -5.00
CA LEU A 513 15.49 14.60 -5.60
C LEU A 513 15.87 15.86 -4.80
N TRP A 514 16.13 15.70 -3.50
CA TRP A 514 16.62 16.76 -2.61
C TRP A 514 18.13 16.97 -2.79
N TYR A 515 18.93 15.89 -2.78
CA TYR A 515 20.38 15.94 -3.03
C TYR A 515 20.74 16.49 -4.42
N ALA A 516 19.99 16.11 -5.46
CA ALA A 516 20.17 16.63 -6.83
C ALA A 516 19.99 18.16 -6.93
N LYS A 517 19.37 18.81 -5.93
CA LYS A 517 19.15 20.26 -5.86
C LYS A 517 20.19 21.04 -5.06
N LEU A 518 21.03 20.38 -4.24
CA LEU A 518 22.15 21.06 -3.56
C LEU A 518 23.26 21.43 -4.55
N ASN A 519 23.43 20.64 -5.63
CA ASN A 519 24.29 20.98 -6.76
C ASN A 519 23.61 22.04 -7.65
N LYS A 520 23.79 23.32 -7.31
CA LYS A 520 23.24 24.49 -8.03
C LYS A 520 23.54 24.55 -9.54
N ASN A 521 24.46 23.75 -10.06
CA ASN A 521 24.98 23.84 -11.43
C ASN A 521 24.17 23.08 -12.50
N HIS A 522 23.09 22.36 -12.14
CA HIS A 522 22.27 21.59 -13.09
C HIS A 522 20.80 22.01 -13.20
N LEU A 523 20.43 23.16 -12.63
CA LEU A 523 19.21 23.87 -12.99
C LEU A 523 19.62 25.23 -13.54
N GLY A 524 19.35 25.46 -14.83
CA GLY A 524 19.81 26.63 -15.57
C GLY A 524 19.12 27.94 -15.14
N VAL A 525 19.53 28.48 -14.00
CA VAL A 525 19.26 29.87 -13.59
C VAL A 525 20.53 30.66 -13.90
N SER A 526 20.61 31.19 -15.12
CA SER A 526 21.69 32.09 -15.52
C SER A 526 21.33 33.52 -15.14
N ASP A 527 21.80 33.98 -13.99
CA ASP A 527 21.88 35.41 -13.68
C ASP A 527 22.91 36.07 -14.62
N ASN A 528 22.45 36.51 -15.79
CA ASN A 528 23.10 37.50 -16.63
C ASN A 528 22.12 38.01 -17.70
N GLU A 529 21.87 39.32 -17.70
CA GLU A 529 21.19 39.98 -18.83
C GLU A 529 22.09 39.93 -20.06
N GLY A 530 21.58 39.43 -21.19
CA GLY A 530 22.42 39.03 -22.33
C GLY A 530 21.81 39.14 -23.73
N SER A 531 20.66 39.82 -23.87
CA SER A 531 20.00 40.18 -25.15
C SER A 531 19.61 39.05 -26.14
N ASN A 532 18.31 39.01 -26.49
CA ASN A 532 17.72 38.35 -27.67
C ASN A 532 17.78 36.81 -27.78
N GLY A 533 16.61 36.15 -27.70
CA GLY A 533 16.43 34.80 -28.26
C GLY A 533 15.21 34.03 -27.72
N ILE A 534 14.15 33.89 -28.52
CA ILE A 534 13.12 32.87 -28.33
C ILE A 534 13.52 31.63 -29.15
N GLY A 535 13.42 30.42 -28.58
CA GLY A 535 13.65 29.19 -29.32
C GLY A 535 13.41 27.91 -28.51
N CYS A 536 12.40 27.12 -28.91
CA CYS A 536 12.20 25.77 -28.37
C CYS A 536 13.24 24.80 -28.93
N ILE A 537 13.80 23.94 -28.08
CA ILE A 537 14.76 22.90 -28.51
C ILE A 537 14.00 21.72 -29.10
N ARG A 538 14.19 21.48 -30.40
CA ARG A 538 13.74 20.25 -31.09
C ARG A 538 14.93 19.31 -31.20
N VAL A 539 14.85 18.13 -30.59
CA VAL A 539 15.91 17.12 -30.66
C VAL A 539 15.84 16.40 -32.00
N THR A 540 16.99 16.29 -32.69
CA THR A 540 17.19 15.45 -33.87
C THR A 540 18.55 14.76 -33.78
N ASP A 541 18.63 13.55 -34.32
CA ASP A 541 19.69 12.59 -34.04
C ASP A 541 21.08 12.88 -34.65
N SER A 542 22.07 12.16 -34.10
CA SER A 542 23.38 11.83 -34.68
C SER A 542 24.53 12.87 -34.68
N ASN A 543 25.76 12.34 -34.67
CA ASN A 543 27.02 13.08 -34.55
C ASN A 543 27.48 13.74 -35.87
N LYS A 544 27.73 15.07 -35.85
CA LYS A 544 28.92 15.73 -36.45
C LYS A 544 28.93 17.25 -36.22
N VAL A 545 30.11 17.83 -35.98
CA VAL A 545 30.31 19.29 -35.89
C VAL A 545 30.73 19.86 -37.24
N LYS A 546 29.98 20.85 -37.76
CA LYS A 546 30.43 21.82 -38.77
C LYS A 546 29.80 23.20 -38.51
N ARG A 547 30.53 24.27 -38.79
CA ARG A 547 30.06 25.68 -38.77
C ARG A 547 29.98 26.22 -40.20
N TYR A 548 28.92 26.96 -40.53
CA TYR A 548 28.85 27.90 -41.66
C TYR A 548 28.01 29.13 -41.27
N PRO A 549 28.17 30.29 -41.94
CA PRO A 549 27.70 31.59 -41.44
C PRO A 549 26.24 31.97 -41.80
N ARG A 550 25.77 33.09 -41.24
CA ARG A 550 24.39 33.62 -41.32
C ARG A 550 24.02 34.25 -42.67
N SER A 551 22.72 34.23 -43.00
CA SER A 551 22.05 35.14 -43.96
C SER A 551 20.78 35.75 -43.31
N HIS A 552 20.09 36.69 -43.98
CA HIS A 552 19.08 37.60 -43.37
C HIS A 552 17.63 37.41 -43.89
N SER A 553 16.64 37.49 -42.99
CA SER A 553 15.28 38.08 -43.15
C SER A 553 14.63 38.16 -41.75
N VAL A 554 14.11 39.28 -41.21
CA VAL A 554 13.10 40.27 -41.66
C VAL A 554 11.65 39.79 -41.44
N CYS A 555 11.08 40.11 -40.26
CA CYS A 555 9.70 40.60 -40.03
C CYS A 555 9.41 40.77 -38.51
N SER A 556 8.31 41.42 -38.11
CA SER A 556 8.24 42.87 -37.86
C SER A 556 7.05 43.21 -36.92
N GLN A 557 7.04 44.42 -36.35
CA GLN A 557 5.90 45.12 -35.70
C GLN A 557 5.21 44.49 -34.46
N ALA A 558 5.59 44.97 -33.27
CA ALA A 558 4.67 45.51 -32.26
C ALA A 558 5.43 46.48 -31.32
N ASN A 559 4.80 47.60 -30.93
CA ASN A 559 5.38 48.66 -30.06
C ASN A 559 4.78 48.54 -28.63
N ILE A 560 5.48 48.83 -27.51
CA ILE A 560 6.01 50.13 -27.01
C ILE A 560 4.86 51.14 -26.79
N ALA A 561 4.62 51.76 -25.61
CA ALA A 561 5.28 51.77 -24.29
C ALA A 561 4.20 51.69 -23.14
N ILE A 562 4.41 51.97 -21.83
CA ILE A 562 5.13 53.05 -21.12
C ILE A 562 5.79 52.50 -19.83
N CYS A 563 6.95 53.06 -19.45
CA CYS A 563 7.69 52.72 -18.22
C CYS A 563 7.44 53.72 -17.08
N GLY A 564 7.65 53.29 -15.84
CA GLY A 564 7.87 54.13 -14.66
C GLY A 564 9.11 53.64 -13.90
N PHE A 565 9.98 54.54 -13.45
CA PHE A 565 11.37 54.20 -13.08
C PHE A 565 11.58 53.81 -11.60
N TRP A 566 12.65 53.04 -11.36
CA TRP A 566 13.15 52.70 -10.02
C TRP A 566 14.01 53.82 -9.42
N GLY A 567 14.00 53.92 -8.08
CA GLY A 567 15.08 54.54 -7.31
C GLY A 567 16.08 53.47 -6.87
N GLN A 568 17.36 53.63 -7.23
CA GLN A 568 18.43 52.72 -6.82
C GLN A 568 18.99 53.10 -5.44
N GLN A 569 19.40 52.09 -4.66
CA GLN A 569 20.53 52.23 -3.74
C GLN A 569 21.56 51.14 -4.01
N THR A 570 22.82 51.56 -4.16
CA THR A 570 23.96 50.70 -4.42
C THR A 570 24.69 50.35 -3.13
N ILE A 571 25.08 49.09 -2.98
CA ILE A 571 26.00 48.64 -1.92
C ILE A 571 27.32 48.26 -2.59
N PRO A 572 28.45 48.94 -2.30
CA PRO A 572 29.73 48.64 -2.92
C PRO A 572 30.40 47.40 -2.32
N SER A 573 30.88 46.50 -3.17
CA SER A 573 31.74 45.37 -2.79
C SER A 573 33.21 45.76 -2.87
N VAL A 574 33.96 45.60 -1.78
CA VAL A 574 35.43 45.78 -1.73
C VAL A 574 36.04 44.65 -0.87
N PRO A 575 37.11 43.97 -1.32
CA PRO A 575 37.65 42.78 -0.65
C PRO A 575 38.67 43.10 0.46
N LYS A 576 38.99 42.09 1.29
CA LYS A 576 40.10 42.16 2.26
C LYS A 576 41.44 41.80 1.61
N SER A 577 42.37 42.75 1.57
CA SER A 577 43.82 42.52 1.55
C SER A 577 44.55 43.63 2.32
N ASN A 578 45.82 43.43 2.62
CA ASN A 578 46.56 44.17 3.67
C ASN A 578 46.93 45.62 3.30
N GLY A 579 47.02 46.55 4.26
CA GLY A 579 47.88 47.74 4.08
C GLY A 579 47.63 49.06 4.85
N SER A 580 47.80 49.10 6.19
CA SER A 580 48.33 50.25 6.99
C SER A 580 47.68 51.67 7.00
N LYS A 581 47.66 52.28 8.22
CA LYS A 581 47.53 53.73 8.55
C LYS A 581 46.13 54.40 8.36
N GLN A 582 45.56 55.01 9.42
CA GLN A 582 45.54 56.46 9.79
C GLN A 582 44.85 57.38 8.74
N THR A 583 43.91 58.29 9.06
CA THR A 583 43.39 58.84 10.35
C THR A 583 42.00 59.51 10.19
N ASP A 584 41.31 59.78 11.31
CA ASP A 584 40.31 60.84 11.63
C ASP A 584 38.98 61.07 10.85
N GLN A 585 37.86 60.86 11.57
CA GLN A 585 36.74 61.78 11.95
C GLN A 585 36.43 63.12 11.21
N PRO A 586 35.25 63.80 11.43
CA PRO A 586 33.89 63.35 11.84
C PRO A 586 32.65 64.12 11.23
N GLY A 587 31.41 63.67 11.53
CA GLY A 587 30.15 64.48 11.52
C GLY A 587 29.36 64.54 10.18
N LYS A 588 28.08 64.97 10.08
CA LYS A 588 27.00 65.41 11.02
C LYS A 588 25.62 65.22 10.28
N LEU A 589 24.58 64.61 10.86
CA LEU A 589 23.44 65.16 11.68
C LEU A 589 22.22 65.74 10.90
N MET A 590 21.01 65.63 11.50
CA MET A 590 19.66 66.12 11.11
C MET A 590 18.96 65.39 9.93
N GLU A 591 17.66 65.04 9.88
CA GLU A 591 16.37 65.31 10.60
C GLU A 591 15.36 66.11 9.73
N ASN A 592 14.21 65.48 9.38
CA ASN A 592 12.84 65.89 9.77
C ASN A 592 11.71 65.23 8.92
N SER A 593 10.48 65.25 9.45
CA SER A 593 9.20 64.97 8.74
C SER A 593 8.29 66.21 8.84
N PRO A 594 7.16 66.28 8.10
CA PRO A 594 5.86 66.05 8.77
C PRO A 594 4.76 65.42 7.87
N THR A 595 3.49 65.50 8.31
CA THR A 595 2.30 64.73 7.86
C THR A 595 1.14 65.60 7.33
N LEU A 596 0.06 64.99 6.78
CA LEU A 596 -1.37 65.13 7.20
C LEU A 596 -2.45 64.78 6.11
N VAL A 597 -3.53 64.09 6.52
CA VAL A 597 -4.99 64.23 6.14
C VAL A 597 -5.45 64.13 4.65
N GLY A 598 -6.62 63.57 4.26
CA GLY A 598 -7.68 62.79 4.96
C GLY A 598 -9.13 63.30 4.77
N VAL A 599 -10.00 62.63 3.99
CA VAL A 599 -11.47 62.92 3.84
C VAL A 599 -12.29 61.63 3.56
N ALA A 600 -13.60 61.59 3.89
CA ALA A 600 -14.55 60.49 3.61
C ALA A 600 -16.00 61.01 3.37
N SER A 601 -17.01 60.11 3.30
CA SER A 601 -18.49 60.33 3.13
C SER A 601 -18.98 60.56 1.67
N THR A 602 -20.22 60.27 1.20
CA THR A 602 -21.48 59.52 1.60
C THR A 602 -22.48 59.58 0.38
N ALA A 603 -23.61 58.86 0.19
CA ALA A 603 -24.22 57.61 0.71
C ALA A 603 -25.57 57.28 -0.04
N LEU A 604 -26.08 56.03 0.09
CA LEU A 604 -27.48 55.55 -0.16
C LEU A 604 -27.98 55.57 -1.64
N GLN A 605 -29.05 54.86 -2.08
CA GLN A 605 -30.05 53.90 -1.51
C GLN A 605 -30.37 52.82 -2.60
N THR A 606 -31.36 51.88 -2.64
CA THR A 606 -32.64 51.56 -1.95
C THR A 606 -32.99 50.05 -2.13
N ASN A 607 -34.08 49.53 -1.55
CA ASN A 607 -34.61 48.15 -1.75
C ASN A 607 -36.13 48.07 -1.47
N PRO A 608 -36.91 47.14 -2.08
CA PRO A 608 -37.99 46.44 -1.35
C PRO A 608 -38.24 44.94 -1.71
N GLN A 609 -39.11 44.29 -0.94
CA GLN A 609 -39.55 42.87 -0.93
C GLN A 609 -41.09 42.81 -0.64
N PRO A 610 -41.81 41.66 -0.47
CA PRO A 610 -41.65 40.24 -0.88
C PRO A 610 -42.99 39.64 -1.48
N THR A 611 -43.36 38.37 -1.15
CA THR A 611 -44.63 37.60 -1.42
C THR A 611 -44.73 36.85 -2.79
N GLN A 612 -45.47 35.73 -2.97
CA GLN A 612 -46.28 34.85 -2.06
C GLN A 612 -46.35 33.38 -2.57
N GLU A 613 -47.20 32.53 -1.93
CA GLU A 613 -47.39 31.08 -2.15
C GLU A 613 -48.34 30.71 -3.32
N ALA A 614 -48.31 29.45 -3.77
CA ALA A 614 -49.41 28.78 -4.50
C ALA A 614 -49.33 27.24 -4.38
N THR A 615 -50.48 26.54 -4.34
CA THR A 615 -50.56 25.09 -4.05
C THR A 615 -51.62 24.38 -4.91
N LEU A 616 -51.37 23.11 -5.26
CA LEU A 616 -52.32 22.06 -5.73
C LEU A 616 -53.35 22.37 -6.83
N VAL A 617 -53.30 21.58 -7.92
CA VAL A 617 -54.49 21.16 -8.68
C VAL A 617 -54.42 19.65 -8.96
N THR A 618 -55.53 18.96 -8.74
CA THR A 618 -55.69 17.51 -8.93
C THR A 618 -56.49 17.16 -10.18
N SER A 619 -56.28 15.98 -10.77
CA SER A 619 -57.28 15.35 -11.65
C SER A 619 -57.37 13.83 -11.40
N GLN A 620 -58.61 13.32 -11.39
CA GLN A 620 -58.94 11.90 -11.18
C GLN A 620 -59.49 11.27 -12.46
N LYS A 621 -59.31 9.95 -12.64
CA LYS A 621 -60.41 9.01 -12.94
C LYS A 621 -59.99 7.53 -12.87
N GLN A 622 -61.00 6.67 -12.81
CA GLN A 622 -61.01 5.22 -12.53
C GLN A 622 -61.54 4.44 -13.78
N PRO A 623 -61.83 3.11 -13.73
CA PRO A 623 -60.99 1.96 -13.31
C PRO A 623 -61.11 0.70 -14.23
N MET A 624 -60.31 -0.34 -13.92
CA MET A 624 -60.61 -1.79 -14.14
C MET A 624 -60.62 -2.31 -15.61
N PRO A 625 -60.56 -3.66 -15.89
CA PRO A 625 -60.96 -4.81 -15.05
C PRO A 625 -59.85 -5.77 -14.57
N SER A 626 -60.31 -6.76 -13.79
CA SER A 626 -59.56 -7.78 -13.04
C SER A 626 -59.12 -9.02 -13.84
N SER A 627 -58.08 -9.71 -13.36
CA SER A 627 -57.93 -11.16 -13.55
C SER A 627 -57.35 -11.85 -12.29
N SER A 628 -57.98 -12.97 -11.91
CA SER A 628 -57.49 -14.07 -11.05
C SER A 628 -56.56 -13.75 -9.86
N ALA A 629 -57.10 -13.84 -8.65
CA ALA A 629 -56.28 -14.17 -7.47
C ALA A 629 -55.75 -15.61 -7.60
N GLY A 630 -54.43 -15.78 -7.54
CA GLY A 630 -53.78 -17.08 -7.42
C GLY A 630 -53.61 -17.47 -5.95
N ASN A 631 -54.11 -18.64 -5.55
CA ASN A 631 -53.89 -19.15 -4.20
C ASN A 631 -52.39 -19.44 -3.96
N LEU A 632 -51.89 -19.09 -2.77
CA LEU A 632 -50.59 -19.52 -2.24
C LEU A 632 -50.79 -20.61 -1.18
N PRO A 633 -50.56 -21.91 -1.50
CA PRO A 633 -50.69 -23.00 -0.55
C PRO A 633 -49.32 -23.52 -0.07
N ALA A 634 -48.70 -22.85 0.90
CA ALA A 634 -47.67 -23.46 1.75
C ALA A 634 -47.51 -22.66 3.05
N THR A 635 -47.57 -23.32 4.20
CA THR A 635 -47.05 -22.75 5.46
C THR A 635 -45.54 -22.61 5.35
N VAL A 636 -45.02 -21.39 5.46
CA VAL A 636 -43.58 -21.14 5.61
C VAL A 636 -43.14 -21.71 6.97
N GLY A 637 -42.60 -22.92 6.96
CA GLY A 637 -42.14 -23.57 8.18
C GLY A 637 -40.97 -22.80 8.81
N LYS A 638 -41.08 -22.45 10.10
CA LYS A 638 -39.96 -21.88 10.86
C LYS A 638 -38.91 -22.98 11.09
N VAL A 639 -37.91 -23.07 10.22
CA VAL A 639 -36.85 -24.06 10.32
C VAL A 639 -35.80 -23.57 11.32
N ASN A 640 -35.42 -24.46 12.25
CA ASN A 640 -34.29 -24.33 13.17
C ASN A 640 -34.18 -22.97 13.90
N GLN A 641 -34.94 -22.85 14.99
CA GLN A 641 -34.90 -21.70 15.90
C GLN A 641 -33.72 -21.81 16.87
N PHE A 642 -32.97 -20.73 17.06
CA PHE A 642 -31.88 -20.63 18.03
C PHE A 642 -31.90 -19.26 18.73
N LYS A 643 -31.06 -19.10 19.77
CA LYS A 643 -30.92 -17.84 20.53
C LYS A 643 -29.50 -17.33 20.46
N MET A 644 -29.35 -16.04 20.21
CA MET A 644 -28.05 -15.36 20.14
C MET A 644 -28.20 -13.97 20.77
N ASN A 645 -27.38 -13.68 21.78
CA ASN A 645 -27.43 -12.44 22.59
C ASN A 645 -28.85 -12.07 23.10
N GLY A 646 -29.62 -13.08 23.52
CA GLY A 646 -30.98 -12.93 24.03
C GLY A 646 -32.08 -12.91 22.97
N ASN A 647 -31.77 -12.46 21.75
CA ASN A 647 -32.69 -12.45 20.60
C ASN A 647 -32.97 -13.87 20.10
N GLN A 648 -34.18 -14.10 19.56
CA GLN A 648 -34.49 -15.33 18.82
C GLN A 648 -34.29 -15.12 17.32
N TYR A 649 -33.56 -16.05 16.73
CA TYR A 649 -33.33 -16.13 15.29
C TYR A 649 -33.85 -17.46 14.75
N PHE A 650 -34.25 -17.47 13.48
CA PHE A 650 -34.67 -18.66 12.76
C PHE A 650 -34.46 -18.45 11.26
N ILE A 651 -34.52 -19.53 10.48
CA ILE A 651 -34.10 -19.51 9.08
C ILE A 651 -35.28 -19.90 8.19
N ILE A 652 -35.44 -19.19 7.08
CA ILE A 652 -36.44 -19.49 6.05
C ILE A 652 -35.71 -19.83 4.74
N SER A 653 -35.92 -21.04 4.23
CA SER A 653 -35.51 -21.44 2.87
C SER A 653 -36.27 -20.63 1.82
N GLN A 654 -35.58 -20.08 0.82
CA GLN A 654 -36.23 -19.24 -0.19
C GLN A 654 -36.75 -20.04 -1.39
N LEU A 655 -37.90 -19.59 -1.93
CA LEU A 655 -38.49 -20.08 -3.19
C LEU A 655 -38.46 -19.03 -4.31
N GLN A 656 -38.02 -17.80 -4.00
CA GLN A 656 -37.92 -16.68 -4.95
C GLN A 656 -36.70 -15.83 -4.61
N ASN A 657 -35.92 -15.51 -5.63
CA ASN A 657 -34.52 -15.11 -5.54
C ASN A 657 -34.33 -13.57 -5.54
N SER A 658 -34.87 -12.86 -4.53
CA SER A 658 -34.75 -11.40 -4.40
C SER A 658 -34.66 -10.92 -2.94
N PHE A 659 -34.39 -9.63 -2.72
CA PHE A 659 -34.40 -9.07 -1.36
C PHE A 659 -35.82 -8.79 -0.86
N GLU A 660 -36.71 -8.41 -1.77
CA GLU A 660 -38.12 -8.14 -1.50
C GLU A 660 -38.84 -9.43 -1.06
N SER A 661 -38.55 -10.57 -1.72
CA SER A 661 -39.03 -11.88 -1.26
C SER A 661 -38.45 -12.26 0.11
N ALA A 662 -37.19 -11.92 0.40
CA ALA A 662 -36.57 -12.12 1.71
C ALA A 662 -37.29 -11.33 2.83
N GLN A 663 -37.59 -10.05 2.58
CA GLN A 663 -38.33 -9.21 3.51
C GLN A 663 -39.77 -9.69 3.72
N VAL A 664 -40.48 -10.07 2.64
CA VAL A 664 -41.83 -10.64 2.71
C VAL A 664 -41.83 -11.97 3.47
N ALA A 665 -40.83 -12.83 3.26
CA ALA A 665 -40.70 -14.10 3.97
C ALA A 665 -40.61 -13.89 5.49
N CYS A 666 -39.69 -13.05 5.98
CA CYS A 666 -39.60 -12.75 7.41
C CYS A 666 -40.89 -12.09 7.92
N SER A 667 -41.42 -11.09 7.21
CA SER A 667 -42.61 -10.34 7.60
C SER A 667 -43.85 -11.24 7.75
N SER A 668 -44.04 -12.18 6.82
CA SER A 668 -45.13 -13.17 6.84
C SER A 668 -45.13 -14.08 8.08
N SER A 669 -43.97 -14.18 8.75
CA SER A 669 -43.75 -15.01 9.93
C SER A 669 -43.79 -14.22 11.26
N GLY A 670 -44.12 -12.91 11.18
CA GLY A 670 -44.20 -11.99 12.30
C GLY A 670 -42.83 -11.48 12.79
N SER A 671 -41.89 -11.25 11.87
CA SER A 671 -40.47 -11.06 12.19
C SER A 671 -39.76 -10.19 11.14
N VAL A 672 -38.59 -9.64 11.47
CA VAL A 672 -37.78 -8.82 10.55
C VAL A 672 -36.64 -9.62 9.93
N LEU A 673 -36.04 -9.09 8.86
CA LEU A 673 -34.78 -9.61 8.31
C LEU A 673 -33.69 -9.45 9.36
N GLY A 674 -33.02 -10.55 9.72
CA GLY A 674 -32.10 -10.59 10.85
C GLY A 674 -30.86 -9.73 10.62
N ALA A 675 -30.44 -9.01 11.66
CA ALA A 675 -29.17 -8.29 11.69
C ALA A 675 -28.19 -9.03 12.62
N VAL A 676 -26.95 -9.18 12.15
CA VAL A 676 -25.87 -9.89 12.86
C VAL A 676 -24.62 -9.03 12.81
N ASN A 677 -24.01 -8.77 13.97
CA ASN A 677 -22.74 -8.05 14.03
C ASN A 677 -21.55 -9.00 13.84
N PHE A 678 -20.37 -8.40 13.67
CA PHE A 678 -19.13 -9.13 13.37
C PHE A 678 -18.68 -10.10 14.47
N ALA A 679 -18.92 -9.79 15.75
CA ALA A 679 -18.55 -10.66 16.87
C ALA A 679 -19.43 -11.92 16.94
N ASP A 680 -20.72 -11.76 16.62
CA ASP A 680 -21.70 -12.84 16.64
C ASP A 680 -21.57 -13.84 15.48
N MET A 681 -20.88 -13.46 14.40
CA MET A 681 -20.64 -14.32 13.24
C MET A 681 -20.06 -15.70 13.58
N GLN A 682 -19.13 -15.79 14.53
CA GLN A 682 -18.48 -17.07 14.84
C GLN A 682 -19.45 -18.04 15.52
N ASN A 683 -20.34 -17.52 16.37
CA ASN A 683 -21.41 -18.30 16.99
C ASN A 683 -22.42 -18.75 15.93
N LEU A 684 -22.91 -17.80 15.11
CA LEU A 684 -23.85 -18.08 14.03
C LEU A 684 -23.30 -19.08 13.00
N SER A 685 -22.04 -18.95 12.59
CA SER A 685 -21.37 -19.90 11.68
C SER A 685 -21.29 -21.30 12.29
N ASN A 686 -21.08 -21.43 13.60
CA ASN A 686 -21.00 -22.73 14.27
C ASN A 686 -22.39 -23.40 14.42
N GLU A 687 -23.45 -22.64 14.67
CA GLU A 687 -24.83 -23.14 14.60
C GLU A 687 -25.14 -23.60 13.16
N LEU A 688 -24.99 -22.70 12.17
CA LEU A 688 -25.42 -22.91 10.78
C LEU A 688 -24.74 -24.07 10.05
N LYS A 689 -23.51 -24.45 10.42
CA LYS A 689 -22.74 -25.54 9.78
C LYS A 689 -23.49 -26.86 9.66
N ASN A 690 -24.39 -27.14 10.60
CA ASN A 690 -25.20 -28.36 10.62
C ASN A 690 -26.65 -28.13 10.15
N THR A 691 -26.98 -26.91 9.74
CA THR A 691 -28.37 -26.44 9.56
C THR A 691 -28.76 -26.28 8.10
N ILE A 692 -27.91 -25.64 7.30
CA ILE A 692 -28.11 -25.43 5.85
C ILE A 692 -26.75 -25.50 5.15
N ALA A 693 -26.67 -26.32 4.10
CA ALA A 693 -25.54 -26.33 3.16
C ALA A 693 -25.79 -25.30 2.05
N GLY A 694 -25.50 -24.03 2.32
CA GLY A 694 -25.78 -22.94 1.39
C GLY A 694 -25.47 -21.55 1.95
N LYS A 695 -25.83 -20.52 1.18
CA LYS A 695 -25.70 -19.10 1.52
C LYS A 695 -26.98 -18.57 2.16
N VAL A 696 -26.84 -17.86 3.26
CA VAL A 696 -27.95 -17.26 4.03
C VAL A 696 -27.87 -15.74 3.95
N ILE A 697 -28.96 -15.06 3.58
CA ILE A 697 -29.05 -13.59 3.70
C ILE A 697 -29.12 -13.24 5.19
N VAL A 698 -28.17 -12.42 5.67
CA VAL A 698 -27.97 -12.09 7.10
C VAL A 698 -27.92 -10.59 7.39
N GLY A 699 -28.39 -9.76 6.46
CA GLY A 699 -28.59 -8.35 6.76
C GLY A 699 -28.65 -7.42 5.54
N SER A 700 -28.75 -6.14 5.89
CA SER A 700 -28.61 -4.99 5.00
C SER A 700 -28.00 -3.85 5.82
N TRP A 701 -26.90 -3.26 5.35
CA TRP A 701 -26.12 -2.29 6.14
C TRP A 701 -26.47 -0.86 5.77
N ASN A 702 -26.79 -0.05 6.77
CA ASN A 702 -27.05 1.38 6.62
C ASN A 702 -25.92 2.12 5.86
N GLY A 703 -24.81 2.43 6.54
CA GLY A 703 -23.95 3.52 6.08
C GLY A 703 -24.76 4.81 5.95
N ASP A 704 -25.68 4.99 6.90
CA ASP A 704 -26.83 5.89 6.91
C ASP A 704 -27.88 5.71 5.79
N SER A 705 -27.65 4.88 4.74
CA SER A 705 -28.37 5.01 3.45
C SER A 705 -27.88 4.12 2.28
N TYR A 706 -27.60 2.83 2.49
CA TYR A 706 -27.93 1.81 1.48
C TYR A 706 -29.40 1.95 1.09
N SER A 707 -29.61 2.41 -0.14
CA SER A 707 -30.87 2.26 -0.84
C SER A 707 -31.06 0.78 -1.21
N LEU A 708 -31.84 0.05 -0.40
CA LEU A 708 -32.19 -1.35 -0.66
C LEU A 708 -33.21 -1.45 -1.79
N GLN A 709 -32.72 -1.29 -3.01
CA GLN A 709 -33.43 -1.55 -4.24
C GLN A 709 -32.49 -2.32 -5.18
N GLY A 710 -32.90 -3.53 -5.57
CA GLY A 710 -32.11 -4.40 -6.43
C GLY A 710 -31.38 -5.53 -5.69
N SER A 711 -30.60 -6.30 -6.46
CA SER A 711 -30.26 -7.68 -6.13
C SER A 711 -28.97 -7.88 -5.32
N SER A 712 -28.54 -6.94 -4.48
CA SER A 712 -27.30 -7.07 -3.68
C SER A 712 -27.58 -7.26 -2.18
N CYS A 713 -27.12 -8.39 -1.63
CA CYS A 713 -27.38 -8.81 -0.25
C CYS A 713 -26.10 -9.04 0.56
N LEU A 714 -26.21 -8.93 1.87
CA LEU A 714 -25.22 -9.44 2.81
C LEU A 714 -25.46 -10.94 3.00
N MET A 715 -24.51 -11.78 2.56
CA MET A 715 -24.63 -13.24 2.62
C MET A 715 -23.62 -13.83 3.59
N LEU A 716 -24.06 -14.81 4.38
CA LEU A 716 -23.21 -15.70 5.17
C LEU A 716 -23.18 -17.08 4.50
N ASP A 717 -21.98 -17.54 4.17
CA ASP A 717 -21.70 -18.91 3.74
C ASP A 717 -20.90 -19.61 4.85
N THR A 718 -21.23 -20.87 5.13
CA THR A 718 -20.62 -21.62 6.26
C THR A 718 -19.13 -21.94 6.05
N GLN A 719 -18.61 -21.76 4.84
CA GLN A 719 -17.20 -21.90 4.45
C GLN A 719 -16.53 -20.54 4.20
N LEU A 720 -17.22 -19.58 3.56
CA LEU A 720 -16.63 -18.29 3.14
C LEU A 720 -16.82 -17.13 4.15
N GLY A 721 -17.67 -17.30 5.18
CA GLY A 721 -18.00 -16.24 6.14
C GLY A 721 -19.04 -15.24 5.59
N ILE A 722 -19.07 -14.01 6.12
CA ILE A 722 -19.91 -12.93 5.57
C ILE A 722 -19.19 -12.21 4.43
N PHE A 723 -19.91 -12.02 3.32
CA PHE A 723 -19.47 -11.27 2.14
C PHE A 723 -20.67 -10.63 1.42
N PRO A 724 -20.46 -9.55 0.64
CA PRO A 724 -21.49 -9.03 -0.24
C PRO A 724 -21.64 -9.94 -1.47
N GLY A 725 -22.87 -10.25 -1.85
CA GLY A 725 -23.16 -11.02 -3.06
C GLY A 725 -24.54 -10.74 -3.62
N ASN A 726 -24.94 -11.52 -4.63
CA ASN A 726 -26.25 -11.38 -5.25
C ASN A 726 -27.32 -12.06 -4.38
N CYS A 727 -28.41 -11.38 -4.05
CA CYS A 727 -29.54 -11.97 -3.31
C CYS A 727 -30.08 -13.21 -4.00
N ALA A 728 -29.98 -13.29 -5.34
CA ALA A 728 -30.42 -14.43 -6.10
C ALA A 728 -29.50 -15.67 -5.99
N ASP A 729 -28.32 -15.52 -5.39
CA ASP A 729 -27.38 -16.62 -5.11
C ASP A 729 -27.63 -17.26 -3.72
N ALA A 730 -28.63 -16.80 -2.95
CA ALA A 730 -28.89 -17.27 -1.59
C ALA A 730 -29.98 -18.34 -1.52
N ASP A 731 -29.72 -19.38 -0.73
CA ASP A 731 -30.63 -20.51 -0.52
C ASP A 731 -31.66 -20.22 0.60
N ALA A 732 -31.33 -19.28 1.49
CA ALA A 732 -32.12 -18.97 2.67
C ALA A 732 -31.97 -17.52 3.15
N VAL A 733 -32.85 -17.09 4.07
CA VAL A 733 -32.75 -15.84 4.82
C VAL A 733 -32.83 -16.11 6.31
N LEU A 734 -31.97 -15.41 7.06
CA LEU A 734 -32.04 -15.32 8.52
C LEU A 734 -33.08 -14.27 8.91
N CYS A 735 -34.07 -14.67 9.71
CA CYS A 735 -35.04 -13.77 10.30
C CYS A 735 -34.81 -13.65 11.81
N GLN A 736 -35.13 -12.48 12.36
CA GLN A 736 -35.08 -12.18 13.78
C GLN A 736 -36.49 -11.85 14.28
N LEU A 737 -36.90 -12.52 15.36
CA LEU A 737 -38.21 -12.34 16.01
C LEU A 737 -38.28 -11.02 16.78
#